data_AF-A0A3A8GXD9-F1
#
_entry.id   AF-A0A3A8GXD9-F1
#
_cell.length_a   1.000
_cell.length_b   1.000
_cell.length_c   1.000
_cell.angle_alpha   90.00
_cell.angle_beta   90.00
_cell.angle_gamma   90.00
#
_symmetry.space_group_name_H-M   'P 1'
#
loop_
_entity.id
_entity.type
_entity.pdbx_description
1 polymer ?
#
loop_
_entity_poly.entity_id
_entity_poly.type
_entity_poly.pdbx_seq_one_letter_code
_entity_poly.pdbx_strand_id
1 'polypeptide(L)'
;MRLILMAVLCASVLTGCKKDDSKAGALNVTIGYSGFTRGCVTVTATDADNAGNTNSLAVAIPGKTPGTVSVAVYRKKDWGRVLSVTTQLHEVDCSGPVVGDPQEMKAQVPEEGTQDVSFTVRAIDGDGDGYFSSADAEGVVSGTDCDDRESAVNPKATEVCNGRDDNCTLGESDAVDKKVWFVDADGDTYGSSQVEACTRPAGAADRGGDCNDGDGQVRPDRAEFRCDDKDDNCNGMNDEDFDVGDDCKDELKCSGKVACASTPSQTSCARLPTENPVAWYVDGDGDGSKGQDVGLGCESPVEGGVLQPEDCDESSVYVRPGLPELCDRLDNNCSNAVDEGCGTLAWTTQAGVGGTVDVTAIALYDEGRKAWLVGEDKLVHFDSTTGETTSFTRPSCKGNWKAVWASASGRVFAVGDAGRMTTRGPDTSDQECFTPTAPGSNNQTTLYGITGIEQIKDPTVYVVSSQGKTFKWVEPYNQLSRDLTEFGTVPANLRAVASGGSEDTLLAVGGDGTAKAVAYRYDTASSSWQPDLQGGAFDGQLRGVHVTDGRFAYAAGENGLVLKRSGGVWTSLPTVFESNGTTKAGIRDVLAFSEKGIYVATSEGRILFYDGSTWTTAYPGGTSLSSLDGPKPTRIVAGGAGGTLVSFTAPAPPVP
;
A
#
# COMPACT_ATOMS: atom_id res chain seq x y z
N MET A 1 -104.85 -4.72 26.59
CA MET A 1 -104.57 -4.63 25.14
C MET A 1 -103.09 -4.37 24.97
N ARG A 2 -102.38 -5.22 24.22
CA ARG A 2 -100.97 -5.01 23.86
C ARG A 2 -100.94 -4.05 22.66
N LEU A 3 -99.90 -3.21 22.55
CA LEU A 3 -99.65 -2.48 21.28
C LEU A 3 -99.32 -3.56 20.25
N ILE A 4 -100.05 -3.59 19.15
CA ILE A 4 -99.78 -4.49 18.03
C ILE A 4 -99.47 -3.57 16.86
N LEU A 5 -98.20 -3.49 16.45
CA LEU A 5 -97.90 -3.06 15.10
C LEU A 5 -98.01 -4.31 14.23
N MET A 6 -98.90 -4.27 13.24
CA MET A 6 -99.07 -5.36 12.28
C MET A 6 -98.77 -4.83 10.88
N ALA A 7 -97.79 -5.44 10.22
CA ALA A 7 -97.57 -5.25 8.80
C ALA A 7 -98.69 -5.99 8.04
N VAL A 8 -99.37 -5.30 7.14
CA VAL A 8 -100.39 -5.89 6.27
C VAL A 8 -99.83 -5.86 4.85
N LEU A 9 -99.20 -6.96 4.41
CA LEU A 9 -98.84 -7.12 3.01
C LEU A 9 -100.09 -7.44 2.19
N CYS A 10 -100.34 -6.65 1.16
CA CYS A 10 -101.55 -6.69 0.37
C CYS A 10 -101.61 -7.94 -0.52
N ALA A 11 -102.10 -9.06 0.02
CA ALA A 11 -103.01 -10.03 -0.61
C ALA A 11 -103.23 -11.22 0.35
N SER A 12 -104.48 -11.39 0.77
CA SER A 12 -105.08 -12.58 1.41
C SER A 12 -105.01 -12.74 2.96
N VAL A 13 -106.22 -12.74 3.53
CA VAL A 13 -106.71 -13.30 4.81
C VAL A 13 -106.27 -12.68 6.15
N LEU A 14 -107.13 -11.78 6.67
CA LEU A 14 -107.29 -11.49 8.11
C LEU A 14 -107.85 -12.74 8.84
N THR A 15 -107.00 -13.71 9.15
CA THR A 15 -107.32 -14.78 10.11
C THR A 15 -106.36 -14.71 11.28
N GLY A 16 -106.73 -13.92 12.29
CA GLY A 16 -105.96 -13.79 13.53
C GLY A 16 -106.47 -12.79 14.57
N CYS A 17 -107.51 -11.99 14.32
CA CYS A 17 -108.02 -11.03 15.31
C CYS A 17 -109.14 -11.61 16.18
N LYS A 18 -108.98 -11.51 17.51
CA LYS A 18 -110.06 -11.73 18.49
C LYS A 18 -111.16 -10.70 18.25
N LYS A 19 -112.41 -11.15 18.39
CA LYS A 19 -113.65 -10.51 17.92
C LYS A 19 -114.04 -9.20 18.64
N ASP A 20 -113.23 -8.66 19.55
CA ASP A 20 -113.53 -7.43 20.33
C ASP A 20 -112.63 -6.21 20.01
N ASP A 21 -111.59 -6.35 19.19
CA ASP A 21 -110.64 -5.25 18.92
C ASP A 21 -110.99 -4.43 17.65
N SER A 22 -112.05 -4.79 16.90
CA SER A 22 -112.38 -4.18 15.59
C SER A 22 -113.03 -2.79 15.65
N LYS A 23 -113.05 -2.13 16.82
CA LYS A 23 -113.60 -0.77 17.02
C LYS A 23 -112.59 0.27 17.51
N ALA A 24 -111.33 -0.11 17.76
CA ALA A 24 -110.30 0.84 18.19
C ALA A 24 -109.74 1.63 16.99
N GLY A 25 -109.65 2.96 17.10
CA GLY A 25 -109.02 3.79 16.06
C GLY A 25 -107.52 3.50 15.89
N ALA A 26 -107.01 3.61 14.66
CA ALA A 26 -105.62 3.31 14.30
C ALA A 26 -105.04 4.35 13.31
N LEU A 27 -103.71 4.50 13.32
CA LEU A 27 -103.02 5.14 12.19
C LEU A 27 -102.72 4.08 11.14
N ASN A 28 -103.07 4.36 9.90
CA ASN A 28 -102.68 3.57 8.74
C ASN A 28 -101.43 4.22 8.12
N VAL A 29 -100.26 3.76 8.55
CA VAL A 29 -98.98 4.29 8.08
C VAL A 29 -98.66 3.63 6.74
N THR A 30 -98.70 4.39 5.65
CA THR A 30 -98.41 3.91 4.30
C THR A 30 -97.07 4.44 3.84
N ILE A 31 -96.17 3.54 3.46
CA ILE A 31 -94.84 3.88 2.96
C ILE A 31 -94.81 3.52 1.47
N GLY A 32 -94.78 4.54 0.62
CA GLY A 32 -94.49 4.39 -0.79
C GLY A 32 -92.99 4.20 -0.98
N TYR A 33 -92.59 3.11 -1.63
CA TYR A 33 -91.19 2.82 -1.90
C TYR A 33 -90.94 2.62 -3.40
N SER A 34 -89.77 3.00 -3.91
CA SER A 34 -89.36 2.74 -5.30
C SER A 34 -87.85 2.65 -5.44
N GLY A 35 -87.37 1.82 -6.38
CA GLY A 35 -85.95 1.68 -6.73
C GLY A 35 -85.15 0.69 -5.86
N PHE A 36 -85.73 0.19 -4.77
CA PHE A 36 -85.01 -0.49 -3.69
C PHE A 36 -85.16 -2.02 -3.77
N THR A 37 -84.07 -2.76 -4.06
CA THR A 37 -84.15 -4.20 -4.40
C THR A 37 -84.35 -5.12 -3.19
N ARG A 38 -83.68 -4.82 -2.07
CA ARG A 38 -83.67 -5.65 -0.84
C ARG A 38 -83.36 -4.78 0.36
N GLY A 39 -84.36 -4.31 1.08
CA GLY A 39 -84.08 -3.72 2.37
C GLY A 39 -85.32 -3.53 3.21
N CYS A 40 -85.17 -2.78 4.27
CA CYS A 40 -86.14 -2.73 5.33
C CYS A 40 -86.45 -1.30 5.73
N VAL A 41 -87.70 -1.04 6.07
CA VAL A 41 -88.08 0.20 6.75
C VAL A 41 -88.55 -0.14 8.15
N THR A 42 -87.87 0.44 9.13
CA THR A 42 -88.30 0.42 10.53
C THR A 42 -89.27 1.56 10.77
N VAL A 43 -90.51 1.22 11.12
CA VAL A 43 -91.54 2.18 11.52
C VAL A 43 -91.57 2.24 13.03
N THR A 44 -91.30 3.41 13.59
CA THR A 44 -91.33 3.65 15.03
C THR A 44 -92.47 4.58 15.37
N ALA A 45 -93.31 4.19 16.33
CA ALA A 45 -94.35 5.04 16.88
C ALA A 45 -93.96 5.42 18.32
N THR A 46 -93.92 6.72 18.57
CA THR A 46 -93.53 7.32 19.85
C THR A 46 -94.62 8.27 20.31
N ASP A 47 -95.03 8.17 21.56
CA ASP A 47 -95.95 9.12 22.18
C ASP A 47 -95.33 10.53 22.19
N ALA A 48 -96.04 11.51 21.61
CA ALA A 48 -95.52 12.86 21.45
C ALA A 48 -95.26 13.57 22.79
N ASP A 49 -95.94 13.16 23.86
CA ASP A 49 -95.82 13.76 25.19
C ASP A 49 -94.91 12.94 26.12
N ASN A 50 -94.52 11.72 25.72
CA ASN A 50 -93.65 10.85 26.51
C ASN A 50 -92.80 9.93 25.62
N ALA A 51 -91.55 10.33 25.36
CA ALA A 51 -90.62 9.55 24.52
C ALA A 51 -90.28 8.15 25.07
N GLY A 52 -90.57 7.83 26.34
CA GLY A 52 -90.41 6.48 26.90
C GLY A 52 -91.46 5.48 26.39
N ASN A 53 -92.56 5.99 25.83
CA ASN A 53 -93.62 5.22 25.20
C ASN A 53 -93.33 5.08 23.69
N THR A 54 -92.42 4.17 23.36
CA THR A 54 -91.98 3.87 21.98
C THR A 54 -92.21 2.40 21.63
N ASN A 55 -92.52 2.12 20.37
CA ASN A 55 -92.48 0.78 19.81
C ASN A 55 -92.15 0.84 18.32
N SER A 56 -91.40 -0.14 17.84
CA SER A 56 -90.90 -0.20 16.47
C SER A 56 -91.29 -1.50 15.80
N LEU A 57 -91.54 -1.44 14.50
CA LEU A 57 -91.73 -2.60 13.64
C LEU A 57 -90.87 -2.46 12.41
N ALA A 58 -89.96 -3.40 12.23
CA ALA A 58 -89.19 -3.55 11.00
C ALA A 58 -90.06 -4.25 9.94
N VAL A 59 -90.15 -3.66 8.75
CA VAL A 59 -90.92 -4.22 7.64
C VAL A 59 -90.01 -4.35 6.42
N ALA A 60 -89.84 -5.61 5.98
CA ALA A 60 -89.11 -5.90 4.76
C ALA A 60 -89.88 -5.37 3.55
N ILE A 61 -89.16 -4.67 2.67
CA ILE A 61 -89.70 -4.15 1.42
C ILE A 61 -89.59 -5.23 0.33
N PRO A 62 -90.71 -5.64 -0.30
CA PRO A 62 -90.67 -6.67 -1.33
C PRO A 62 -90.30 -6.09 -2.70
N GLY A 63 -89.03 -6.25 -3.09
CA GLY A 63 -88.53 -6.22 -4.47
C GLY A 63 -88.54 -4.88 -5.22
N LYS A 64 -88.04 -4.92 -6.48
CA LYS A 64 -87.74 -3.75 -7.35
C LYS A 64 -88.93 -2.95 -7.87
N THR A 65 -90.17 -3.38 -7.63
CA THR A 65 -91.36 -2.70 -8.16
C THR A 65 -91.83 -1.61 -7.22
N PRO A 66 -92.08 -0.38 -7.70
CA PRO A 66 -92.73 0.65 -6.89
C PRO A 66 -93.98 0.08 -6.23
N GLY A 67 -94.06 0.22 -4.92
CA GLY A 67 -95.10 -0.41 -4.12
C GLY A 67 -95.44 0.39 -2.89
N THR A 68 -96.42 -0.10 -2.14
CA THR A 68 -96.80 0.48 -0.85
C THR A 68 -96.80 -0.62 0.20
N VAL A 69 -96.17 -0.32 1.34
CA VAL A 69 -96.30 -1.12 2.55
C VAL A 69 -97.15 -0.35 3.54
N SER A 70 -98.15 -1.00 4.11
CA SER A 70 -99.00 -0.41 5.16
C SER A 70 -98.75 -1.08 6.50
N VAL A 71 -98.54 -0.25 7.52
CA VAL A 71 -98.40 -0.63 8.93
C VAL A 71 -99.54 -0.01 9.72
N ALA A 72 -100.37 -0.86 10.30
CA ALA A 72 -101.41 -0.40 11.21
C ALA A 72 -100.81 -0.17 12.60
N VAL A 73 -100.89 1.08 13.09
CA VAL A 73 -100.43 1.48 14.42
C VAL A 73 -101.62 1.73 15.32
N TYR A 74 -101.85 0.81 16.26
CA TYR A 74 -102.93 0.91 17.26
C TYR A 74 -102.41 1.54 18.55
N ARG A 75 -103.13 2.53 19.10
CA ARG A 75 -102.75 3.22 20.34
C ARG A 75 -102.93 2.31 21.57
N LYS A 76 -101.96 2.34 22.49
CA LYS A 76 -102.07 1.76 23.84
C LYS A 76 -102.94 2.66 24.73
N LYS A 77 -103.66 2.07 25.71
CA LYS A 77 -104.59 2.84 26.57
C LYS A 77 -103.88 3.91 27.39
N ASP A 78 -102.65 3.64 27.78
CA ASP A 78 -101.73 4.43 28.59
C ASP A 78 -100.86 5.44 27.81
N TRP A 79 -101.02 5.51 26.48
CA TRP A 79 -100.31 6.46 25.61
C TRP A 79 -101.18 7.68 25.30
N GLY A 80 -100.58 8.84 25.04
CA GLY A 80 -101.20 10.01 24.45
C GLY A 80 -101.84 9.72 23.09
N ARG A 81 -102.81 10.55 22.66
CA ARG A 81 -103.49 10.36 21.37
C ARG A 81 -102.68 10.88 20.18
N VAL A 82 -101.69 11.75 20.41
CA VAL A 82 -100.79 12.23 19.35
C VAL A 82 -99.54 11.37 19.36
N LEU A 83 -99.29 10.66 18.26
CA LEU A 83 -98.09 9.86 18.07
C LEU A 83 -97.18 10.53 17.04
N SER A 84 -95.90 10.59 17.34
CA SER A 84 -94.83 10.81 16.36
C SER A 84 -94.49 9.47 15.72
N VAL A 85 -94.68 9.38 14.41
CA VAL A 85 -94.30 8.21 13.61
C VAL A 85 -93.03 8.56 12.86
N THR A 86 -92.00 7.74 13.02
CA THR A 86 -90.76 7.87 12.24
C THR A 86 -90.51 6.65 11.36
N THR A 87 -89.83 6.87 10.24
CA THR A 87 -89.37 5.80 9.33
C THR A 87 -87.86 5.89 9.15
N GLN A 88 -87.18 4.73 9.21
CA GLN A 88 -85.74 4.59 9.05
C GLN A 88 -85.43 3.43 8.12
N LEU A 89 -84.44 3.58 7.24
CA LEU A 89 -84.09 2.55 6.27
C LEU A 89 -82.94 1.67 6.76
N HIS A 90 -82.91 0.44 6.23
CA HIS A 90 -81.78 -0.47 6.33
C HIS A 90 -81.54 -1.09 4.95
N GLU A 91 -80.31 -1.06 4.47
CA GLU A 91 -79.87 -1.73 3.24
C GLU A 91 -79.76 -3.25 3.46
N VAL A 92 -79.90 -4.01 2.38
CA VAL A 92 -79.91 -5.49 2.32
C VAL A 92 -81.07 -6.17 3.09
N ASP A 93 -81.17 -5.96 4.40
CA ASP A 93 -82.20 -6.55 5.26
C ASP A 93 -82.42 -5.77 6.57
N CYS A 94 -83.38 -6.20 7.39
CA CYS A 94 -83.75 -5.53 8.64
C CYS A 94 -82.71 -5.68 9.79
N SER A 95 -81.64 -6.45 9.59
CA SER A 95 -80.56 -6.59 10.56
C SER A 95 -79.38 -5.65 10.29
N GLY A 96 -79.33 -5.06 9.09
CA GLY A 96 -78.34 -4.06 8.71
C GLY A 96 -78.42 -2.79 9.57
N PRO A 97 -77.37 -1.95 9.55
CA PRO A 97 -77.40 -0.65 10.20
C PRO A 97 -78.49 0.25 9.60
N VAL A 98 -78.94 1.22 10.39
CA VAL A 98 -79.86 2.25 9.89
C VAL A 98 -79.11 3.20 8.96
N VAL A 99 -79.71 3.54 7.82
CA VAL A 99 -79.18 4.47 6.84
C VAL A 99 -80.09 5.68 6.64
N GLY A 100 -79.45 6.83 6.46
CA GLY A 100 -80.09 8.13 6.27
C GLY A 100 -80.81 8.67 7.51
N ASP A 101 -81.29 9.90 7.36
CA ASP A 101 -82.05 10.58 8.41
C ASP A 101 -83.47 10.02 8.54
N PRO A 102 -84.01 9.91 9.77
CA PRO A 102 -85.39 9.47 9.97
C PRO A 102 -86.39 10.50 9.42
N GLN A 103 -87.39 10.05 8.66
CA GLN A 103 -88.55 10.89 8.36
C GLN A 103 -89.50 10.89 9.56
N GLU A 104 -90.12 12.02 9.92
CA GLU A 104 -91.03 12.12 11.06
C GLU A 104 -92.36 12.79 10.66
N MET A 105 -93.48 12.21 11.09
CA MET A 105 -94.79 12.86 11.04
C MET A 105 -95.57 12.65 12.34
N LYS A 106 -96.18 13.71 12.85
CA LYS A 106 -97.07 13.65 14.03
C LYS A 106 -98.52 13.55 13.60
N ALA A 107 -99.25 12.57 14.12
CA ALA A 107 -100.66 12.37 13.83
C ALA A 107 -101.45 11.97 15.07
N GLN A 108 -102.70 12.43 15.15
CA GLN A 108 -103.60 12.06 16.23
C GLN A 108 -104.40 10.79 15.87
N VAL A 109 -104.38 9.80 16.75
CA VAL A 109 -105.13 8.54 16.57
C VAL A 109 -106.62 8.81 16.79
N PRO A 110 -107.50 8.51 15.81
CA PRO A 110 -108.94 8.76 15.91
C PRO A 110 -109.60 7.89 16.99
N GLU A 111 -110.82 8.24 17.40
CA GLU A 111 -111.56 7.44 18.40
C GLU A 111 -112.14 6.15 17.79
N GLU A 112 -112.66 6.23 16.56
CA GLU A 112 -113.08 5.10 15.72
C GLU A 112 -112.60 5.36 14.27
N GLY A 113 -112.29 4.30 13.50
CA GLY A 113 -111.81 4.40 12.12
C GLY A 113 -110.28 4.52 11.97
N THR A 114 -109.81 4.90 10.78
CA THR A 114 -108.37 5.00 10.45
C THR A 114 -108.00 6.41 10.00
N GLN A 115 -106.82 6.90 10.40
CA GLN A 115 -106.19 8.12 9.88
C GLN A 115 -104.93 7.73 9.10
N ASP A 116 -104.83 8.19 7.85
CA ASP A 116 -103.67 7.90 7.02
C ASP A 116 -102.47 8.81 7.37
N VAL A 117 -101.29 8.20 7.41
CA VAL A 117 -99.99 8.88 7.54
C VAL A 117 -99.10 8.31 6.43
N SER A 118 -98.61 9.16 5.53
CA SER A 118 -97.90 8.70 4.33
C SER A 118 -96.45 9.17 4.30
N PHE A 119 -95.53 8.23 4.09
CA PHE A 119 -94.12 8.47 3.84
C PHE A 119 -93.76 8.04 2.42
N THR A 120 -92.76 8.68 1.82
CA THR A 120 -92.21 8.30 0.51
C THR A 120 -90.72 8.11 0.64
N VAL A 121 -90.25 6.97 0.17
CA VAL A 121 -88.84 6.58 0.17
C VAL A 121 -88.45 6.21 -1.25
N ARG A 122 -87.46 6.90 -1.79
CA ARG A 122 -86.82 6.54 -3.06
C ARG A 122 -85.36 6.29 -2.78
N ALA A 123 -84.93 5.06 -3.00
CA ALA A 123 -83.54 4.62 -2.85
C ALA A 123 -83.31 3.67 -4.02
N ILE A 124 -82.68 4.18 -5.08
CA ILE A 124 -82.41 3.38 -6.28
C ILE A 124 -81.14 2.59 -6.03
N ASP A 125 -81.24 1.28 -6.14
CA ASP A 125 -80.11 0.35 -6.16
C ASP A 125 -79.84 0.04 -7.64
N GLY A 126 -78.88 0.77 -8.20
CA GLY A 126 -78.61 0.88 -9.63
C GLY A 126 -78.02 -0.39 -10.23
N ASP A 127 -77.16 -1.08 -9.50
CA ASP A 127 -76.49 -2.30 -9.94
C ASP A 127 -77.11 -3.60 -9.38
N GLY A 128 -77.96 -3.51 -8.36
CA GLY A 128 -78.71 -4.61 -7.80
C GLY A 128 -78.01 -5.38 -6.67
N ASP A 129 -76.96 -4.84 -6.06
CA ASP A 129 -76.22 -5.50 -4.99
C ASP A 129 -76.87 -5.38 -3.59
N GLY A 130 -77.83 -4.45 -3.46
CA GLY A 130 -78.62 -4.22 -2.26
C GLY A 130 -78.20 -3.03 -1.40
N TYR A 131 -77.17 -2.28 -1.82
CA TYR A 131 -76.81 -0.97 -1.32
C TYR A 131 -77.28 0.11 -2.31
N PHE A 132 -77.24 1.38 -1.92
CA PHE A 132 -77.56 2.49 -2.82
C PHE A 132 -76.71 3.71 -2.50
N SER A 133 -76.46 4.54 -3.52
CA SER A 133 -75.71 5.78 -3.31
C SER A 133 -76.58 6.88 -2.70
N SER A 134 -75.95 7.77 -1.95
CA SER A 134 -76.61 8.99 -1.45
C SER A 134 -77.13 9.89 -2.58
N ALA A 135 -76.55 9.82 -3.78
CA ALA A 135 -76.96 10.64 -4.92
C ALA A 135 -78.27 10.15 -5.57
N ASP A 136 -78.61 8.89 -5.37
CA ASP A 136 -79.76 8.22 -5.99
C ASP A 136 -80.97 8.10 -5.05
N ALA A 137 -80.89 8.77 -3.89
CA ALA A 137 -81.92 8.76 -2.86
C ALA A 137 -82.74 10.07 -2.78
N GLU A 138 -84.08 9.96 -2.69
CA GLU A 138 -84.98 11.06 -2.34
C GLU A 138 -85.81 10.70 -1.10
N GLY A 139 -85.88 11.63 -0.14
CA GLY A 139 -86.48 11.39 1.18
C GLY A 139 -85.55 10.67 2.16
N VAL A 140 -84.35 10.27 1.73
CA VAL A 140 -83.27 9.70 2.54
C VAL A 140 -82.01 10.49 2.21
N VAL A 141 -81.22 10.88 3.23
CA VAL A 141 -80.12 11.86 3.07
C VAL A 141 -78.76 11.19 2.84
N SER A 142 -78.61 9.90 3.16
CA SER A 142 -77.36 9.16 2.95
C SER A 142 -77.58 7.66 2.71
N GLY A 143 -77.02 7.13 1.62
CA GLY A 143 -76.80 5.70 1.36
C GLY A 143 -75.32 5.34 1.58
N THR A 144 -75.00 4.05 1.72
CA THR A 144 -73.64 3.61 2.05
C THR A 144 -72.79 3.21 0.85
N ASP A 145 -73.40 3.10 -0.34
CA ASP A 145 -72.68 2.82 -1.58
C ASP A 145 -72.00 4.09 -2.14
N CYS A 146 -70.74 3.94 -2.54
CA CYS A 146 -69.92 4.98 -3.14
C CYS A 146 -69.94 4.95 -4.68
N ASP A 147 -70.33 3.85 -5.32
CA ASP A 147 -70.57 3.76 -6.77
C ASP A 147 -71.65 2.74 -7.15
N ASP A 148 -72.91 3.19 -7.10
CA ASP A 148 -74.15 2.45 -7.39
C ASP A 148 -74.33 2.02 -8.88
N ARG A 149 -73.21 1.93 -9.61
CA ARG A 149 -73.12 1.39 -10.97
C ARG A 149 -72.31 0.10 -11.03
N GLU A 150 -71.59 -0.26 -9.97
CA GLU A 150 -70.65 -1.36 -9.93
C GLU A 150 -70.89 -2.27 -8.71
N SER A 151 -71.58 -3.40 -8.89
CA SER A 151 -71.96 -4.32 -7.78
C SER A 151 -70.82 -4.95 -6.97
N ALA A 152 -69.57 -4.68 -7.37
CA ALA A 152 -68.36 -5.09 -6.65
C ALA A 152 -67.88 -4.01 -5.65
N VAL A 153 -68.42 -2.79 -5.76
CA VAL A 153 -68.13 -1.64 -4.92
C VAL A 153 -69.28 -1.45 -3.95
N ASN A 154 -69.10 -1.86 -2.70
CA ASN A 154 -70.09 -1.71 -1.64
C ASN A 154 -69.48 -1.92 -0.26
N PRO A 155 -70.14 -1.50 0.84
CA PRO A 155 -69.58 -1.58 2.19
C PRO A 155 -69.19 -2.97 2.71
N LYS A 156 -69.56 -4.05 2.01
CA LYS A 156 -69.18 -5.43 2.37
C LYS A 156 -68.13 -6.03 1.44
N ALA A 157 -67.71 -5.30 0.41
CA ALA A 157 -66.61 -5.71 -0.43
C ALA A 157 -65.30 -5.79 0.39
N THR A 158 -64.36 -6.59 -0.07
CA THR A 158 -63.00 -6.60 0.47
C THR A 158 -62.19 -5.58 -0.30
N GLU A 159 -61.62 -4.61 0.40
CA GLU A 159 -60.72 -3.65 -0.23
C GLU A 159 -59.46 -4.36 -0.73
N VAL A 160 -59.16 -4.17 -2.02
CA VAL A 160 -57.93 -4.62 -2.66
C VAL A 160 -57.24 -3.47 -3.36
N CYS A 161 -55.93 -3.57 -3.56
CA CYS A 161 -55.10 -2.53 -4.15
C CYS A 161 -55.34 -2.37 -5.67
N ASN A 162 -56.50 -1.86 -6.07
CA ASN A 162 -56.94 -1.78 -7.47
C ASN A 162 -57.13 -0.33 -8.00
N GLY A 163 -56.92 0.67 -7.15
CA GLY A 163 -57.10 2.09 -7.41
C GLY A 163 -58.54 2.60 -7.16
N ARG A 164 -59.37 1.84 -6.46
CA ARG A 164 -60.79 2.13 -6.17
C ARG A 164 -61.07 1.75 -4.72
N ASP A 165 -61.96 2.53 -4.11
CA ASP A 165 -62.51 2.25 -2.79
C ASP A 165 -63.63 1.22 -2.95
N ASP A 166 -63.28 -0.07 -3.00
CA ASP A 166 -64.21 -1.18 -3.21
C ASP A 166 -65.19 -1.29 -2.03
N ASN A 167 -64.70 -1.08 -0.80
CA ASN A 167 -65.52 -1.23 0.40
C ASN A 167 -66.14 0.09 0.92
N CYS A 168 -65.99 1.17 0.17
CA CYS A 168 -66.46 2.51 0.50
C CYS A 168 -66.00 3.02 1.89
N THR A 169 -64.85 2.53 2.37
CA THR A 169 -64.32 2.79 3.70
C THR A 169 -62.83 3.08 3.63
N LEU A 170 -62.43 4.30 3.97
CA LEU A 170 -61.02 4.71 4.07
C LEU A 170 -60.19 4.56 2.77
N GLY A 171 -60.83 4.22 1.64
CA GLY A 171 -60.17 3.90 0.38
C GLY A 171 -59.05 2.87 0.53
N GLU A 172 -58.04 2.94 -0.33
CA GLU A 172 -56.89 2.02 -0.40
C GLU A 172 -56.07 1.85 0.90
N SER A 173 -56.35 2.64 1.95
CA SER A 173 -55.62 2.58 3.21
C SER A 173 -55.99 1.39 4.09
N ASP A 174 -57.10 0.68 3.82
CA ASP A 174 -57.49 -0.55 4.53
C ASP A 174 -57.43 -1.81 3.64
N ALA A 175 -56.88 -1.68 2.42
CA ALA A 175 -56.65 -2.80 1.51
C ALA A 175 -55.89 -3.97 2.16
N VAL A 176 -56.33 -5.19 1.88
CA VAL A 176 -55.78 -6.40 2.52
C VAL A 176 -54.54 -6.96 1.81
N ASP A 177 -54.27 -6.53 0.58
CA ASP A 177 -53.19 -7.03 -0.30
C ASP A 177 -52.09 -5.98 -0.56
N LYS A 178 -51.88 -5.06 0.39
CA LYS A 178 -50.78 -4.09 0.36
C LYS A 178 -49.44 -4.78 0.16
N LYS A 179 -48.58 -4.14 -0.64
CA LYS A 179 -47.19 -4.56 -0.78
C LYS A 179 -46.35 -4.00 0.35
N VAL A 180 -45.34 -4.76 0.76
CA VAL A 180 -44.29 -4.28 1.66
C VAL A 180 -43.29 -3.47 0.84
N TRP A 181 -43.01 -2.26 1.31
CA TRP A 181 -41.96 -1.37 0.84
C TRP A 181 -41.00 -1.11 2.01
N PHE A 182 -39.82 -0.57 1.71
CA PHE A 182 -38.79 -0.26 2.69
C PHE A 182 -38.40 1.20 2.58
N VAL A 183 -38.37 1.97 3.66
CA VAL A 183 -37.85 3.35 3.61
C VAL A 183 -36.41 3.32 3.10
N ASP A 184 -36.11 4.15 2.10
CA ASP A 184 -34.85 4.25 1.35
C ASP A 184 -34.40 5.71 1.43
N ALA A 185 -33.57 6.02 2.43
CA ALA A 185 -33.25 7.40 2.80
C ALA A 185 -32.07 7.98 2.00
N ASP A 186 -31.19 7.13 1.47
CA ASP A 186 -30.03 7.52 0.66
C ASP A 186 -30.25 7.35 -0.86
N GLY A 187 -31.35 6.70 -1.26
CA GLY A 187 -31.80 6.60 -2.64
C GLY A 187 -31.12 5.50 -3.45
N ASP A 188 -30.57 4.47 -2.80
CA ASP A 188 -29.81 3.42 -3.46
C ASP A 188 -30.63 2.20 -3.90
N THR A 189 -31.96 2.26 -3.70
CA THR A 189 -32.97 1.24 -4.04
C THR A 189 -33.08 0.06 -3.08
N TYR A 190 -32.36 0.07 -1.97
CA TYR A 190 -32.61 -0.79 -0.82
C TYR A 190 -33.10 0.08 0.34
N GLY A 191 -33.74 -0.54 1.33
CA GLY A 191 -34.24 0.18 2.48
C GLY A 191 -34.24 -0.67 3.74
N SER A 192 -34.33 0.01 4.88
CA SER A 192 -34.22 -0.65 6.19
C SER A 192 -35.58 -0.92 6.84
N SER A 193 -36.49 0.07 6.81
CA SER A 193 -37.71 0.08 7.63
C SER A 193 -38.96 -0.27 6.81
N GLN A 194 -39.67 -1.33 7.19
CA GLN A 194 -40.86 -1.79 6.46
C GLN A 194 -42.05 -0.83 6.58
N VAL A 195 -42.73 -0.59 5.45
CA VAL A 195 -44.00 0.13 5.34
C VAL A 195 -44.92 -0.56 4.34
N GLU A 196 -46.19 -0.73 4.68
CA GLU A 196 -47.18 -1.37 3.80
C GLU A 196 -47.99 -0.32 3.03
N ALA A 197 -48.05 -0.46 1.71
CA ALA A 197 -48.84 0.41 0.84
C ALA A 197 -49.18 -0.24 -0.50
N CYS A 198 -50.31 0.15 -1.10
CA CYS A 198 -50.71 -0.31 -2.43
C CYS A 198 -49.80 0.20 -3.56
N THR A 199 -49.26 1.42 -3.40
CA THR A 199 -48.30 2.03 -4.32
C THR A 199 -47.03 2.42 -3.57
N ARG A 200 -45.90 2.51 -4.30
CA ARG A 200 -44.59 2.87 -3.75
C ARG A 200 -44.66 4.21 -3.01
N PRO A 201 -44.49 4.26 -1.68
CA PRO A 201 -44.37 5.52 -0.97
C PRO A 201 -43.17 6.33 -1.48
N ALA A 202 -43.28 7.65 -1.41
CA ALA A 202 -42.15 8.51 -1.75
C ALA A 202 -40.97 8.23 -0.80
N GLY A 203 -39.79 7.97 -1.36
CA GLY A 203 -38.59 7.62 -0.58
C GLY A 203 -38.62 6.22 0.03
N ALA A 204 -39.39 5.29 -0.53
CA ALA A 204 -39.32 3.87 -0.19
C ALA A 204 -38.83 3.05 -1.38
N ALA A 205 -38.29 1.85 -1.20
CA ALA A 205 -37.87 0.89 -2.21
C ALA A 205 -38.64 -0.44 -2.08
N ASP A 206 -38.57 -1.29 -3.12
CA ASP A 206 -39.17 -2.62 -3.13
C ASP A 206 -38.24 -3.72 -2.59
N ARG A 207 -36.99 -3.38 -2.27
CA ARG A 207 -35.98 -4.28 -1.70
C ARG A 207 -35.62 -3.86 -0.29
N GLY A 208 -35.56 -4.83 0.62
CA GLY A 208 -35.12 -4.62 1.99
C GLY A 208 -33.70 -5.16 2.21
N GLY A 209 -33.20 -4.99 3.43
CA GLY A 209 -31.92 -5.55 3.86
C GLY A 209 -30.77 -4.54 3.89
N ASP A 210 -31.06 -3.26 3.71
CA ASP A 210 -30.07 -2.20 3.91
C ASP A 210 -29.73 -2.09 5.41
N CYS A 211 -28.45 -2.29 5.72
CA CYS A 211 -27.88 -2.21 7.06
C CYS A 211 -27.41 -0.80 7.43
N ASN A 212 -27.32 0.13 6.47
CA ASN A 212 -26.99 1.54 6.68
C ASN A 212 -27.63 2.47 5.62
N ASP A 213 -28.93 2.71 5.79
CA ASP A 213 -29.85 3.56 5.00
C ASP A 213 -29.46 5.05 4.85
N GLY A 214 -28.28 5.44 5.33
CA GLY A 214 -27.72 6.79 5.20
C GLY A 214 -26.47 6.86 4.32
N ASP A 215 -25.97 5.72 3.83
CA ASP A 215 -24.82 5.62 2.93
C ASP A 215 -25.22 4.77 1.74
N GLY A 216 -25.59 5.40 0.62
CA GLY A 216 -26.02 4.69 -0.60
C GLY A 216 -24.89 3.92 -1.31
N GLN A 217 -23.79 3.69 -0.60
CA GLN A 217 -22.79 2.71 -0.94
C GLN A 217 -22.90 1.40 -0.15
N VAL A 218 -23.68 1.33 0.94
CA VAL A 218 -23.83 0.17 1.82
C VAL A 218 -25.17 -0.49 1.54
N ARG A 219 -25.17 -1.68 0.93
CA ARG A 219 -26.41 -2.39 0.59
C ARG A 219 -26.17 -3.84 0.19
N PRO A 220 -27.21 -4.69 0.25
CA PRO A 220 -27.17 -6.00 -0.38
C PRO A 220 -26.76 -5.97 -1.86
N ASP A 221 -26.18 -7.09 -2.32
CA ASP A 221 -25.70 -7.33 -3.70
C ASP A 221 -24.54 -6.43 -4.17
N ARG A 222 -23.86 -5.75 -3.24
CA ARG A 222 -22.59 -5.08 -3.48
C ARG A 222 -21.42 -5.98 -3.07
N ALA A 223 -20.25 -5.82 -3.69
CA ALA A 223 -19.01 -6.38 -3.16
C ALA A 223 -18.46 -5.45 -2.07
N GLU A 224 -17.70 -6.00 -1.13
CA GLU A 224 -17.05 -5.18 -0.13
C GLU A 224 -16.05 -4.24 -0.80
N PHE A 225 -16.05 -2.96 -0.40
CA PHE A 225 -15.25 -1.95 -1.09
C PHE A 225 -14.36 -1.12 -0.15
N ARG A 226 -14.62 -1.17 1.15
CA ARG A 226 -13.74 -0.64 2.20
C ARG A 226 -13.39 -1.78 3.13
N CYS A 227 -12.15 -1.75 3.62
CA CYS A 227 -11.68 -2.46 4.78
C CYS A 227 -11.78 -1.46 5.93
N ASP A 228 -12.93 -1.40 6.60
CA ASP A 228 -13.20 -0.41 7.67
C ASP A 228 -13.89 -1.00 8.91
N ASP A 229 -13.79 -2.32 9.10
CA ASP A 229 -14.44 -3.11 10.15
C ASP A 229 -15.97 -2.97 10.12
N LYS A 230 -16.57 -2.70 8.95
CA LYS A 230 -18.03 -2.68 8.74
C LYS A 230 -18.44 -3.68 7.68
N ASP A 231 -19.75 -3.85 7.52
CA ASP A 231 -20.38 -4.72 6.55
C ASP A 231 -20.98 -3.82 5.46
N ASP A 232 -20.25 -3.60 4.35
CA ASP A 232 -20.72 -2.72 3.27
C ASP A 232 -21.71 -3.41 2.32
N ASN A 233 -21.81 -4.74 2.37
CA ASN A 233 -22.72 -5.50 1.52
C ASN A 233 -23.91 -6.15 2.26
N CYS A 234 -24.03 -5.86 3.55
CA CYS A 234 -25.09 -6.30 4.45
C CYS A 234 -25.27 -7.83 4.48
N ASN A 235 -24.20 -8.61 4.36
CA ASN A 235 -24.24 -10.07 4.39
C ASN A 235 -23.99 -10.67 5.79
N GLY A 236 -23.70 -9.83 6.79
CA GLY A 236 -23.42 -10.21 8.17
C GLY A 236 -21.96 -10.55 8.46
N MET A 237 -21.05 -10.30 7.51
CA MET A 237 -19.60 -10.37 7.68
C MET A 237 -19.01 -8.99 7.42
N ASN A 238 -17.89 -8.69 8.08
CA ASN A 238 -17.19 -7.43 7.89
C ASN A 238 -15.92 -7.70 7.08
N ASP A 239 -15.65 -6.90 6.07
CA ASP A 239 -14.41 -6.89 5.28
C ASP A 239 -14.02 -8.25 4.65
N GLU A 240 -14.96 -9.13 4.34
CA GLU A 240 -14.66 -10.53 3.96
C GLU A 240 -13.98 -10.70 2.60
N ASP A 241 -14.04 -9.70 1.71
CA ASP A 241 -13.28 -9.68 0.45
C ASP A 241 -11.82 -9.23 0.63
N PHE A 242 -11.39 -8.90 1.86
CA PHE A 242 -10.06 -8.37 2.17
C PHE A 242 -9.13 -9.36 2.90
N ASP A 243 -9.52 -10.63 3.02
CA ASP A 243 -8.75 -11.68 3.71
C ASP A 243 -8.37 -11.31 5.16
N VAL A 244 -9.16 -10.45 5.82
CA VAL A 244 -8.87 -9.98 7.19
C VAL A 244 -8.81 -11.16 8.16
N GLY A 245 -7.75 -11.21 8.97
CA GLY A 245 -7.51 -12.30 9.92
C GLY A 245 -6.68 -13.48 9.37
N ASP A 246 -6.36 -13.51 8.08
CA ASP A 246 -5.45 -14.51 7.51
C ASP A 246 -4.02 -14.33 8.00
N ASP A 247 -3.25 -15.42 7.99
CA ASP A 247 -1.84 -15.41 8.35
C ASP A 247 -1.02 -14.65 7.30
N CYS A 248 -0.21 -13.72 7.76
CA CYS A 248 0.69 -12.96 6.89
C CYS A 248 2.07 -12.79 7.55
N LYS A 249 3.02 -12.28 6.77
CA LYS A 249 4.31 -11.79 7.27
C LYS A 249 4.48 -10.33 6.90
N ASP A 250 4.96 -9.53 7.84
CA ASP A 250 5.28 -8.13 7.57
C ASP A 250 6.61 -7.97 6.82
N GLU A 251 7.04 -6.72 6.63
CA GLU A 251 8.30 -6.38 5.96
C GLU A 251 9.55 -6.96 6.65
N LEU A 252 9.49 -7.20 7.96
CA LEU A 252 10.57 -7.79 8.78
C LEU A 252 10.43 -9.32 8.91
N LYS A 253 9.58 -9.93 8.08
CA LYS A 253 9.26 -11.37 8.08
C LYS A 253 8.66 -11.88 9.38
N CYS A 254 8.11 -10.98 10.20
CA CYS A 254 7.43 -11.34 11.44
C CYS A 254 6.01 -11.80 11.17
N SER A 255 5.59 -12.84 11.88
CA SER A 255 4.23 -13.38 11.76
C SER A 255 3.19 -12.35 12.20
N GLY A 256 2.12 -12.24 11.44
CA GLY A 256 1.05 -11.27 11.67
C GLY A 256 -0.28 -11.77 11.15
N LYS A 257 -1.29 -10.92 11.32
CA LYS A 257 -2.63 -11.10 10.74
C LYS A 257 -2.93 -9.98 9.75
N VAL A 258 -3.56 -10.31 8.64
CA VAL A 258 -4.05 -9.31 7.69
C VAL A 258 -5.07 -8.42 8.42
N ALA A 259 -4.88 -7.11 8.33
CA ALA A 259 -5.75 -6.10 8.93
C ALA A 259 -5.88 -4.90 8.00
N CYS A 260 -6.95 -4.12 8.17
CA CYS A 260 -7.17 -2.92 7.39
C CYS A 260 -6.05 -1.90 7.59
N ALA A 261 -5.56 -1.34 6.47
CA ALA A 261 -4.56 -0.29 6.49
C ALA A 261 -5.22 1.08 6.75
N SER A 262 -4.41 2.12 6.89
CA SER A 262 -4.92 3.50 7.00
C SER A 262 -5.68 3.98 5.76
N THR A 263 -5.43 3.35 4.61
CA THR A 263 -6.17 3.58 3.37
C THR A 263 -7.30 2.55 3.31
N PRO A 264 -8.58 2.97 3.28
CA PRO A 264 -9.71 2.05 3.38
C PRO A 264 -9.79 0.99 2.28
N SER A 265 -9.08 1.12 1.16
CA SER A 265 -9.08 0.11 0.09
C SER A 265 -7.87 -0.83 0.14
N GLN A 266 -7.13 -0.87 1.24
CA GLN A 266 -5.88 -1.61 1.36
C GLN A 266 -5.81 -2.37 2.68
N THR A 267 -5.13 -3.51 2.65
CA THR A 267 -4.77 -4.27 3.82
C THR A 267 -3.27 -4.19 4.08
N SER A 268 -2.89 -4.47 5.33
CA SER A 268 -1.51 -4.56 5.77
C SER A 268 -1.37 -5.72 6.75
N CYS A 269 -0.15 -6.23 6.92
CA CYS A 269 0.11 -7.27 7.89
C CYS A 269 0.33 -6.65 9.27
N ALA A 270 -0.63 -6.83 10.18
CA ALA A 270 -0.49 -6.44 11.58
C ALA A 270 0.33 -7.49 12.33
N ARG A 271 1.58 -7.16 12.66
CA ARG A 271 2.50 -8.02 13.42
C ARG A 271 1.89 -8.48 14.75
N LEU A 272 2.05 -9.76 15.09
CA LEU A 272 1.64 -10.28 16.39
C LEU A 272 2.46 -9.64 17.53
N PRO A 273 1.85 -9.29 18.68
CA PRO A 273 2.57 -8.69 19.82
C PRO A 273 3.69 -9.57 20.41
N THR A 274 3.66 -10.88 20.14
CA THR A 274 4.68 -11.84 20.59
C THR A 274 5.92 -11.87 19.70
N GLU A 275 5.85 -11.30 18.50
CA GLU A 275 6.96 -11.26 17.56
C GLU A 275 7.85 -10.06 17.85
N ASN A 276 9.11 -10.33 18.20
CA ASN A 276 10.11 -9.31 18.47
C ASN A 276 11.28 -9.48 17.50
N PRO A 277 11.40 -8.65 16.45
CA PRO A 277 12.48 -8.78 15.49
C PRO A 277 13.83 -8.51 16.16
N VAL A 278 14.83 -9.29 15.78
CA VAL A 278 16.19 -9.24 16.31
C VAL A 278 17.16 -8.82 15.21
N ALA A 279 18.33 -8.31 15.61
CA ALA A 279 19.38 -7.98 14.65
C ALA A 279 20.01 -9.26 14.09
N TRP A 280 20.33 -9.22 12.80
CA TRP A 280 21.02 -10.28 12.10
C TRP A 280 22.35 -9.79 11.56
N TYR A 281 23.34 -10.68 11.58
CA TYR A 281 24.71 -10.39 11.18
C TYR A 281 25.18 -11.38 10.11
N VAL A 282 25.93 -10.90 9.12
CA VAL A 282 26.57 -11.73 8.09
C VAL A 282 28.06 -11.48 8.04
N ASP A 283 28.75 -12.39 7.35
CA ASP A 283 30.16 -12.24 7.00
C ASP A 283 30.24 -11.29 5.82
N GLY A 284 30.69 -10.07 6.10
CA GLY A 284 30.66 -9.02 5.11
C GLY A 284 31.97 -8.85 4.34
N ASP A 285 33.12 -9.14 4.96
CA ASP A 285 34.43 -9.05 4.31
C ASP A 285 34.89 -10.38 3.68
N GLY A 286 34.15 -11.47 3.93
CA GLY A 286 34.36 -12.78 3.34
C GLY A 286 35.40 -13.62 4.07
N ASP A 287 35.71 -13.29 5.32
CA ASP A 287 36.70 -14.00 6.11
C ASP A 287 36.13 -15.27 6.79
N GLY A 288 34.81 -15.38 6.88
CA GLY A 288 34.05 -16.48 7.49
C GLY A 288 33.48 -16.18 8.87
N SER A 289 33.79 -15.03 9.46
CA SER A 289 33.25 -14.54 10.73
C SER A 289 32.15 -13.53 10.44
N LYS A 290 31.06 -13.55 11.21
CA LYS A 290 29.87 -12.75 10.89
C LYS A 290 29.71 -11.61 11.87
N GLY A 291 29.76 -10.37 11.41
CA GLY A 291 29.60 -9.17 12.23
C GLY A 291 28.89 -8.03 11.52
N GLN A 292 28.67 -8.11 10.20
CA GLN A 292 28.00 -7.05 9.44
C GLN A 292 26.50 -7.04 9.75
N ASP A 293 26.01 -5.96 10.34
CA ASP A 293 24.58 -5.72 10.57
C ASP A 293 23.81 -5.61 9.24
N VAL A 294 22.82 -6.49 9.05
CA VAL A 294 21.93 -6.54 7.88
C VAL A 294 20.49 -6.17 8.21
N GLY A 295 20.28 -5.61 9.40
CA GLY A 295 19.00 -5.12 9.89
C GLY A 295 18.26 -6.09 10.80
N LEU A 296 17.03 -5.69 11.13
CA LEU A 296 16.16 -6.43 12.03
C LEU A 296 15.25 -7.40 11.25
N GLY A 297 14.96 -8.55 11.85
CA GLY A 297 13.99 -9.50 11.32
C GLY A 297 13.58 -10.56 12.34
N CYS A 298 12.36 -11.08 12.22
CA CYS A 298 11.98 -12.30 12.94
C CYS A 298 12.57 -13.55 12.28
N GLU A 299 12.91 -13.45 10.99
CA GLU A 299 13.75 -14.38 10.24
C GLU A 299 14.91 -13.60 9.63
N SER A 300 15.99 -14.31 9.27
CA SER A 300 17.17 -13.69 8.67
C SER A 300 16.79 -12.95 7.38
N PRO A 301 17.06 -11.63 7.26
CA PRO A 301 16.75 -10.85 6.05
C PRO A 301 17.51 -11.34 4.81
N VAL A 302 18.65 -11.99 5.03
CA VAL A 302 19.56 -12.52 4.01
C VAL A 302 19.96 -13.95 4.36
N GLU A 303 20.34 -14.75 3.36
CA GLU A 303 20.78 -16.12 3.60
C GLU A 303 22.07 -16.15 4.44
N GLY A 304 22.15 -17.08 5.40
CA GLY A 304 23.37 -17.30 6.20
C GLY A 304 23.55 -16.39 7.43
N GLY A 305 22.62 -15.48 7.73
CA GLY A 305 22.71 -14.60 8.89
C GLY A 305 22.71 -15.32 10.25
N VAL A 306 23.33 -14.70 11.24
CA VAL A 306 23.37 -15.14 12.65
C VAL A 306 22.88 -14.06 13.60
N LEU A 307 22.59 -14.44 14.86
CA LEU A 307 21.97 -13.57 15.86
C LEU A 307 22.97 -12.74 16.68
N GLN A 308 24.25 -13.04 16.61
CA GLN A 308 25.28 -12.35 17.38
C GLN A 308 26.45 -11.98 16.46
N PRO A 309 27.04 -10.78 16.62
CA PRO A 309 28.24 -10.44 15.91
C PRO A 309 29.40 -11.22 16.52
N GLU A 310 30.03 -12.01 15.67
CA GLU A 310 31.19 -12.86 15.93
C GLU A 310 32.47 -12.22 15.41
N ASP A 311 32.38 -11.16 14.60
CA ASP A 311 33.53 -10.43 14.06
C ASP A 311 33.68 -9.02 14.69
N CYS A 312 34.93 -8.60 14.90
CA CYS A 312 35.27 -7.31 15.50
C CYS A 312 35.67 -6.22 14.50
N ASP A 313 36.00 -6.57 13.24
CA ASP A 313 36.32 -5.59 12.19
C ASP A 313 35.90 -6.08 10.80
N GLU A 314 34.63 -5.84 10.50
CA GLU A 314 34.00 -6.14 9.21
C GLU A 314 34.57 -5.39 8.01
N SER A 315 35.64 -4.62 8.16
CA SER A 315 36.32 -3.99 7.04
C SER A 315 37.58 -4.75 6.60
N SER A 316 37.93 -5.86 7.25
CA SER A 316 39.24 -6.48 7.12
C SER A 316 39.28 -7.99 7.38
N VAL A 317 39.56 -8.74 6.31
CA VAL A 317 39.86 -10.18 6.38
C VAL A 317 41.12 -10.52 7.20
N TYR A 318 41.86 -9.52 7.67
CA TYR A 318 43.05 -9.68 8.51
C TYR A 318 42.74 -9.57 10.01
N VAL A 319 41.50 -9.27 10.40
CA VAL A 319 41.11 -9.00 11.77
C VAL A 319 39.83 -9.78 12.09
N ARG A 320 39.96 -10.83 12.91
CA ARG A 320 38.81 -11.58 13.44
C ARG A 320 39.20 -12.41 14.66
N PRO A 321 38.22 -12.86 15.48
CA PRO A 321 38.54 -13.68 16.63
C PRO A 321 39.25 -14.99 16.25
N GLY A 322 40.34 -15.28 16.97
CA GLY A 322 41.08 -16.53 16.84
C GLY A 322 42.15 -16.57 15.74
N LEU A 323 42.39 -15.47 15.01
CA LEU A 323 43.62 -15.35 14.22
C LEU A 323 44.85 -15.24 15.13
N PRO A 324 46.03 -15.70 14.68
CA PRO A 324 47.29 -15.35 15.33
C PRO A 324 47.59 -13.87 15.17
N GLU A 325 48.15 -13.26 16.21
CA GLU A 325 48.65 -11.88 16.11
C GLU A 325 49.83 -11.79 15.15
N LEU A 326 49.81 -10.77 14.29
CA LEU A 326 50.87 -10.42 13.37
C LEU A 326 51.40 -9.04 13.73
N CYS A 327 52.69 -8.81 13.48
CA CYS A 327 53.34 -7.55 13.80
C CYS A 327 53.15 -6.52 12.68
N ASP A 328 51.91 -6.11 12.46
CA ASP A 328 51.45 -5.33 11.30
C ASP A 328 50.63 -4.08 11.64
N ARG A 329 50.51 -3.75 12.93
CA ARG A 329 49.75 -2.63 13.52
C ARG A 329 48.23 -2.82 13.56
N LEU A 330 47.73 -4.01 13.29
CA LEU A 330 46.34 -4.37 13.49
C LEU A 330 46.21 -5.22 14.75
N ASP A 331 45.03 -5.20 15.38
CA ASP A 331 44.64 -6.20 16.39
C ASP A 331 44.05 -7.38 15.62
N ASN A 332 44.89 -8.31 15.13
CA ASN A 332 44.42 -9.35 14.21
C ASN A 332 43.44 -10.31 14.90
N ASN A 333 43.56 -10.45 16.22
CA ASN A 333 42.88 -11.49 17.00
C ASN A 333 41.70 -10.99 17.85
N CYS A 334 41.39 -9.70 17.77
CA CYS A 334 40.31 -9.02 18.51
C CYS A 334 40.49 -9.01 20.03
N SER A 335 41.72 -8.98 20.55
CA SER A 335 41.96 -8.94 21.99
C SER A 335 41.92 -7.54 22.60
N ASN A 336 41.79 -6.50 21.78
CA ASN A 336 41.86 -5.07 22.12
C ASN A 336 43.26 -4.57 22.51
N ALA A 337 44.31 -5.31 22.18
CA ALA A 337 45.64 -4.74 22.07
C ALA A 337 46.16 -4.96 20.64
N VAL A 338 47.22 -4.23 20.30
CA VAL A 338 47.77 -4.20 18.95
C VAL A 338 49.20 -4.68 19.04
N ASP A 339 49.57 -5.63 18.18
CA ASP A 339 50.92 -6.17 18.06
C ASP A 339 51.46 -6.77 19.39
N GLU A 340 50.66 -7.54 20.16
CA GLU A 340 51.15 -8.07 21.45
C GLU A 340 52.28 -9.10 21.27
N GLY A 341 53.40 -8.84 21.95
CA GLY A 341 54.58 -9.70 21.85
C GLY A 341 55.46 -9.42 20.61
N CYS A 342 55.14 -8.39 19.84
CA CYS A 342 55.95 -7.98 18.70
C CYS A 342 57.22 -7.23 19.08
N GLY A 343 58.26 -7.42 18.27
CA GLY A 343 59.47 -6.60 18.30
C GLY A 343 59.26 -5.23 17.66
N THR A 344 60.31 -4.42 17.60
CA THR A 344 60.28 -3.11 16.95
C THR A 344 59.91 -3.24 15.46
N LEU A 345 58.83 -2.58 15.06
CA LEU A 345 58.44 -2.44 13.66
C LEU A 345 59.42 -1.50 12.95
N ALA A 346 60.19 -2.04 12.01
CA ALA A 346 61.22 -1.30 11.30
C ALA A 346 60.96 -1.23 9.79
N TRP A 347 61.18 -0.06 9.23
CA TRP A 347 61.24 0.17 7.79
C TRP A 347 62.70 0.17 7.35
N THR A 348 62.93 -0.35 6.14
CA THR A 348 64.26 -0.41 5.52
C THR A 348 64.28 0.42 4.24
N THR A 349 65.40 1.07 3.95
CA THR A 349 65.56 1.92 2.77
C THR A 349 66.70 1.41 1.89
N GLN A 350 66.42 1.23 0.61
CA GLN A 350 67.39 0.87 -0.42
C GLN A 350 67.39 1.93 -1.51
N ALA A 351 68.55 2.46 -1.88
CA ALA A 351 68.68 3.46 -2.94
C ALA A 351 69.24 2.85 -4.23
N GLY A 352 68.88 3.43 -5.38
CA GLY A 352 69.42 3.02 -6.68
C GLY A 352 68.95 1.65 -7.19
N VAL A 353 67.82 1.14 -6.69
CA VAL A 353 67.29 -0.17 -7.12
C VAL A 353 66.85 -0.07 -8.59
N GLY A 354 67.46 -0.89 -9.44
CA GLY A 354 67.26 -0.79 -10.89
C GLY A 354 67.77 0.52 -11.50
N GLY A 355 68.82 1.12 -10.91
CA GLY A 355 69.43 2.38 -11.34
C GLY A 355 68.85 3.63 -10.66
N THR A 356 69.44 4.79 -10.95
CA THR A 356 69.16 6.07 -10.27
C THR A 356 67.97 6.85 -10.81
N VAL A 357 67.31 6.36 -11.87
CA VAL A 357 66.07 6.97 -12.35
C VAL A 357 64.98 6.76 -11.31
N ASP A 358 64.10 7.75 -11.14
CA ASP A 358 62.98 7.71 -10.20
C ASP A 358 62.06 6.51 -10.45
N VAL A 359 61.54 5.93 -9.37
CA VAL A 359 60.46 4.95 -9.43
C VAL A 359 59.16 5.73 -9.30
N THR A 360 58.41 5.82 -10.40
CA THR A 360 57.10 6.51 -10.44
C THR A 360 56.01 5.64 -9.85
N ALA A 361 56.07 4.32 -10.07
CA ALA A 361 55.15 3.36 -9.52
C ALA A 361 55.81 1.99 -9.28
N ILE A 362 55.27 1.26 -8.31
CA ILE A 362 55.70 -0.09 -7.92
C ILE A 362 54.48 -1.03 -7.90
N ALA A 363 54.67 -2.26 -8.35
CA ALA A 363 53.68 -3.33 -8.19
C ALA A 363 54.34 -4.59 -7.62
N LEU A 364 53.85 -5.03 -6.48
CA LEU A 364 54.27 -6.21 -5.76
C LEU A 364 53.46 -7.43 -6.21
N TYR A 365 54.11 -8.59 -6.21
CA TYR A 365 53.46 -9.87 -6.42
C TYR A 365 54.22 -10.97 -5.66
N ASP A 366 53.77 -12.22 -5.75
CA ASP A 366 54.40 -13.36 -5.05
C ASP A 366 54.47 -13.10 -3.53
N GLU A 367 53.34 -12.69 -2.96
CA GLU A 367 53.18 -12.25 -1.57
C GLU A 367 54.04 -11.03 -1.17
N GLY A 368 54.48 -10.25 -2.16
CA GLY A 368 55.31 -9.05 -1.96
C GLY A 368 56.80 -9.34 -1.86
N ARG A 369 57.22 -10.56 -2.24
CA ARG A 369 58.64 -10.93 -2.37
C ARG A 369 59.27 -10.40 -3.65
N LYS A 370 58.46 -10.20 -4.69
CA LYS A 370 58.93 -9.70 -6.00
C LYS A 370 58.16 -8.45 -6.39
N ALA A 371 58.80 -7.61 -7.20
CA ALA A 371 58.26 -6.31 -7.59
C ALA A 371 58.59 -5.96 -9.03
N TRP A 372 57.70 -5.18 -9.64
CA TRP A 372 57.96 -4.45 -10.87
C TRP A 372 58.09 -2.96 -10.55
N LEU A 373 59.18 -2.35 -11.00
CA LEU A 373 59.50 -0.94 -10.81
C LEU A 373 59.45 -0.24 -12.16
N VAL A 374 58.68 0.85 -12.24
CA VAL A 374 58.55 1.63 -13.47
C VAL A 374 58.89 3.10 -13.26
N GLY A 375 59.24 3.78 -14.35
CA GLY A 375 59.66 5.18 -14.36
C GLY A 375 59.98 5.64 -15.79
N GLU A 376 60.73 6.72 -15.92
CA GLU A 376 61.20 7.22 -17.22
C GLU A 376 62.18 6.23 -17.86
N ASP A 377 61.76 5.60 -18.96
CA ASP A 377 62.50 4.53 -19.65
C ASP A 377 62.92 3.35 -18.75
N LYS A 378 62.29 3.24 -17.57
CA LYS A 378 62.57 2.21 -16.57
C LYS A 378 61.47 1.17 -16.58
N LEU A 379 61.83 -0.07 -16.87
CA LEU A 379 61.06 -1.27 -16.55
C LEU A 379 62.00 -2.28 -15.92
N VAL A 380 61.84 -2.51 -14.62
CA VAL A 380 62.76 -3.35 -13.84
C VAL A 380 61.98 -4.37 -13.03
N HIS A 381 62.41 -5.61 -13.09
CA HIS A 381 61.99 -6.65 -12.16
C HIS A 381 62.96 -6.70 -10.97
N PHE A 382 62.43 -6.80 -9.75
CA PHE A 382 63.20 -6.86 -8.51
C PHE A 382 62.74 -8.04 -7.66
N ASP A 383 63.69 -8.84 -7.18
CA ASP A 383 63.44 -9.91 -6.22
C ASP A 383 64.06 -9.53 -4.86
N SER A 384 63.20 -9.27 -3.87
CA SER A 384 63.65 -8.85 -2.54
C SER A 384 64.29 -9.99 -1.72
N THR A 385 64.11 -11.25 -2.13
CA THR A 385 64.68 -12.41 -1.43
C THR A 385 66.15 -12.62 -1.80
N THR A 386 66.53 -12.31 -3.03
CA THR A 386 67.91 -12.41 -3.54
C THR A 386 68.60 -11.04 -3.64
N GLY A 387 67.81 -9.96 -3.68
CA GLY A 387 68.29 -8.61 -3.99
C GLY A 387 68.58 -8.39 -5.48
N GLU A 388 68.24 -9.34 -6.35
CA GLU A 388 68.52 -9.26 -7.79
C GLU A 388 67.58 -8.28 -8.50
N THR A 389 68.13 -7.54 -9.46
CA THR A 389 67.39 -6.64 -10.33
C THR A 389 67.64 -6.98 -11.79
N THR A 390 66.58 -7.10 -12.58
CA THR A 390 66.64 -7.30 -14.03
C THR A 390 66.02 -6.11 -14.75
N SER A 391 66.82 -5.38 -15.52
CA SER A 391 66.37 -4.21 -16.30
C SER A 391 66.06 -4.60 -17.74
N PHE A 392 64.88 -4.24 -18.23
CA PHE A 392 64.44 -4.52 -19.60
C PHE A 392 64.69 -3.30 -20.49
N THR A 393 65.72 -3.38 -21.34
CA THR A 393 66.25 -2.20 -22.05
C THR A 393 65.89 -2.15 -23.53
N ARG A 394 65.16 -3.16 -24.03
CA ARG A 394 64.65 -3.16 -25.40
C ARG A 394 63.81 -1.91 -25.69
N PRO A 395 63.88 -1.33 -26.91
CA PRO A 395 63.10 -0.15 -27.26
C PRO A 395 61.59 -0.31 -27.04
N SER A 396 61.06 -1.53 -27.21
CA SER A 396 59.64 -1.83 -26.94
C SER A 396 59.27 -1.68 -25.46
N CYS A 397 60.18 -1.94 -24.53
CA CYS A 397 59.96 -1.87 -23.08
C CYS A 397 60.15 -0.46 -22.49
N LYS A 398 60.77 0.44 -23.25
CA LYS A 398 61.02 1.83 -22.84
C LYS A 398 59.75 2.70 -22.96
N GLY A 399 59.63 3.69 -22.08
CA GLY A 399 58.49 4.60 -22.00
C GLY A 399 58.51 5.41 -20.72
N ASN A 400 57.79 6.53 -20.71
CA ASN A 400 57.56 7.31 -19.49
C ASN A 400 56.35 6.75 -18.73
N TRP A 401 56.59 5.70 -17.95
CA TRP A 401 55.55 4.96 -17.26
C TRP A 401 55.11 5.70 -15.98
N LYS A 402 53.80 5.79 -15.74
CA LYS A 402 53.17 6.50 -14.62
C LYS A 402 52.55 5.59 -13.58
N ALA A 403 52.07 4.42 -13.99
CA ALA A 403 51.56 3.41 -13.09
C ALA A 403 51.85 2.00 -13.61
N VAL A 404 51.83 1.06 -12.67
CA VAL A 404 52.11 -0.35 -12.92
C VAL A 404 51.19 -1.20 -12.08
N TRP A 405 50.81 -2.36 -12.62
CA TRP A 405 50.13 -3.42 -11.90
C TRP A 405 50.76 -4.76 -12.29
N ALA A 406 50.79 -5.70 -11.36
CA ALA A 406 51.36 -7.03 -11.57
C ALA A 406 50.33 -8.09 -11.21
N SER A 407 50.20 -9.09 -12.07
CA SER A 407 49.34 -10.24 -11.79
C SER A 407 49.97 -11.19 -10.76
N ALA A 408 49.15 -12.06 -10.20
CA ALA A 408 49.60 -13.18 -9.36
C ALA A 408 50.59 -14.10 -10.11
N SER A 409 50.46 -14.22 -11.43
CA SER A 409 51.41 -14.96 -12.28
C SER A 409 52.74 -14.22 -12.50
N GLY A 410 52.86 -12.97 -12.05
CA GLY A 410 54.04 -12.12 -12.19
C GLY A 410 54.13 -11.38 -13.53
N ARG A 411 53.08 -11.43 -14.35
CA ARG A 411 52.98 -10.62 -15.57
C ARG A 411 52.81 -9.16 -15.17
N VAL A 412 53.59 -8.28 -15.78
CA VAL A 412 53.52 -6.83 -15.55
C VAL A 412 52.66 -6.15 -16.60
N PHE A 413 51.97 -5.09 -16.17
CA PHE A 413 51.30 -4.13 -17.02
C PHE A 413 51.69 -2.74 -16.57
N ALA A 414 52.23 -1.92 -17.47
CA ALA A 414 52.61 -0.54 -17.18
C ALA A 414 52.00 0.42 -18.20
N VAL A 415 51.60 1.60 -17.73
CA VAL A 415 50.90 2.60 -18.54
C VAL A 415 51.53 3.96 -18.37
N GLY A 416 51.45 4.82 -19.38
CA GLY A 416 52.10 6.13 -19.30
C GLY A 416 51.72 7.12 -20.38
N ASP A 417 52.69 7.96 -20.74
CA ASP A 417 52.49 9.06 -21.69
C ASP A 417 52.14 8.57 -23.10
N ALA A 418 51.49 9.46 -23.87
CA ALA A 418 51.02 9.23 -25.23
C ALA A 418 50.10 7.99 -25.39
N GLY A 419 49.35 7.64 -24.34
CA GLY A 419 48.46 6.50 -24.32
C GLY A 419 49.18 5.15 -24.39
N ARG A 420 50.49 5.11 -24.13
CA ARG A 420 51.27 3.88 -24.25
C ARG A 420 51.02 2.96 -23.06
N MET A 421 50.93 1.67 -23.37
CA MET A 421 50.74 0.60 -22.41
C MET A 421 51.69 -0.52 -22.78
N THR A 422 52.28 -1.22 -21.81
CA THR A 422 53.18 -2.36 -22.07
C THR A 422 52.84 -3.53 -21.17
N THR A 423 53.04 -4.75 -21.66
CA THR A 423 52.94 -5.96 -20.86
C THR A 423 54.01 -6.99 -21.20
N ARG A 424 54.35 -7.80 -20.20
CA ARG A 424 55.32 -8.88 -20.29
C ARG A 424 55.10 -9.91 -19.17
N GLY A 425 55.34 -11.19 -19.45
CA GLY A 425 55.41 -12.22 -18.41
C GLY A 425 56.64 -12.08 -17.49
N PRO A 426 56.73 -12.90 -16.42
CA PRO A 426 57.79 -12.84 -15.41
C PRO A 426 59.17 -13.35 -15.87
N ASP A 427 59.30 -13.79 -17.13
CA ASP A 427 60.58 -14.26 -17.68
C ASP A 427 61.61 -13.11 -17.70
N THR A 428 62.73 -13.35 -17.01
CA THR A 428 63.85 -12.42 -16.82
C THR A 428 64.80 -12.37 -18.02
N SER A 429 64.59 -13.18 -19.07
CA SER A 429 65.33 -13.04 -20.33
C SER A 429 65.00 -11.70 -21.03
N ASP A 430 65.96 -10.98 -21.61
CA ASP A 430 65.68 -9.67 -22.25
C ASP A 430 65.02 -9.82 -23.64
N GLN A 431 63.72 -10.12 -23.65
CA GLN A 431 62.85 -10.21 -24.84
C GLN A 431 62.14 -8.87 -25.11
N GLU A 432 61.54 -8.71 -26.29
CA GLU A 432 60.70 -7.55 -26.58
C GLU A 432 59.44 -7.52 -25.70
N CYS A 433 59.01 -6.34 -25.27
CA CYS A 433 57.73 -6.15 -24.60
C CYS A 433 56.61 -5.95 -25.63
N PHE A 434 55.39 -6.38 -25.31
CA PHE A 434 54.24 -6.03 -26.12
C PHE A 434 53.71 -4.67 -25.69
N THR A 435 53.85 -3.67 -26.56
CA THR A 435 53.61 -2.26 -26.20
C THR A 435 52.65 -1.55 -27.15
N PRO A 436 51.33 -1.74 -26.95
CA PRO A 436 50.30 -1.04 -27.72
C PRO A 436 50.13 0.44 -27.31
N THR A 437 49.35 1.16 -28.13
CA THR A 437 48.82 2.48 -27.81
C THR A 437 47.30 2.38 -27.67
N ALA A 438 46.75 2.95 -26.60
CA ALA A 438 45.31 2.93 -26.34
C ALA A 438 44.50 3.62 -27.46
N PRO A 439 43.35 3.05 -27.88
CA PRO A 439 42.54 3.59 -28.95
C PRO A 439 42.18 5.06 -28.75
N GLY A 440 42.32 5.86 -29.82
CA GLY A 440 41.98 7.29 -29.78
C GLY A 440 42.88 8.14 -28.88
N SER A 441 44.05 7.64 -28.48
CA SER A 441 45.07 8.40 -27.75
C SER A 441 45.92 9.25 -28.70
N ASN A 442 46.44 10.35 -28.17
CA ASN A 442 47.43 11.19 -28.83
C ASN A 442 48.59 11.51 -27.86
N ASN A 443 49.54 12.35 -28.28
CA ASN A 443 50.70 12.71 -27.47
C ASN A 443 50.37 13.43 -26.14
N GLN A 444 49.13 13.94 -25.98
CA GLN A 444 48.65 14.60 -24.76
C GLN A 444 47.85 13.66 -23.85
N THR A 445 47.54 12.44 -24.30
CA THR A 445 46.85 11.44 -23.48
C THR A 445 47.87 10.78 -22.55
N THR A 446 47.83 11.07 -21.25
CA THR A 446 48.59 10.32 -20.24
C THR A 446 47.65 9.40 -19.47
N LEU A 447 48.04 8.13 -19.39
CA LEU A 447 47.41 7.10 -18.57
C LEU A 447 48.04 7.13 -17.17
N TYR A 448 47.22 7.23 -16.13
CA TYR A 448 47.70 7.41 -14.75
C TYR A 448 47.32 6.27 -13.81
N GLY A 449 46.13 5.71 -13.93
CA GLY A 449 45.67 4.63 -13.05
C GLY A 449 45.56 3.31 -13.80
N ILE A 450 45.93 2.22 -13.14
CA ILE A 450 45.80 0.85 -13.63
C ILE A 450 45.43 -0.08 -12.48
N THR A 451 44.52 -1.01 -12.74
CA THR A 451 44.20 -2.14 -11.85
C THR A 451 43.90 -3.38 -12.66
N GLY A 452 44.11 -4.56 -12.09
CA GLY A 452 43.76 -5.84 -12.71
C GLY A 452 42.78 -6.63 -11.86
N ILE A 453 41.89 -7.36 -12.53
CA ILE A 453 41.02 -8.37 -11.94
C ILE A 453 41.52 -9.72 -12.41
N GLU A 454 41.98 -10.56 -11.48
CA GLU A 454 42.45 -11.90 -11.79
C GLU A 454 41.35 -12.77 -12.40
N GLN A 455 41.75 -13.67 -13.30
CA GLN A 455 40.85 -14.62 -13.96
C GLN A 455 41.51 -16.01 -13.99
N ILE A 456 40.76 -17.03 -14.41
CA ILE A 456 41.26 -18.42 -14.47
C ILE A 456 42.49 -18.56 -15.39
N LYS A 457 42.63 -17.72 -16.43
CA LYS A 457 43.77 -17.75 -17.36
C LYS A 457 44.76 -16.61 -17.11
N ASP A 458 44.40 -15.42 -17.59
CA ASP A 458 45.18 -14.19 -17.50
C ASP A 458 44.20 -13.04 -17.14
N PRO A 459 44.65 -12.02 -16.39
CA PRO A 459 43.77 -11.01 -15.77
C PRO A 459 43.04 -10.12 -16.78
N THR A 460 41.98 -9.46 -16.35
CA THR A 460 41.44 -8.31 -17.10
C THR A 460 41.95 -7.02 -16.49
N VAL A 461 42.53 -6.14 -17.31
CA VAL A 461 43.19 -4.92 -16.84
C VAL A 461 42.36 -3.69 -17.21
N TYR A 462 42.19 -2.78 -16.26
CA TYR A 462 41.43 -1.54 -16.40
C TYR A 462 42.35 -0.35 -16.20
N VAL A 463 42.22 0.63 -17.07
CA VAL A 463 43.12 1.79 -17.13
C VAL A 463 42.33 3.07 -17.27
N VAL A 464 42.77 4.13 -16.60
CA VAL A 464 42.16 5.46 -16.68
C VAL A 464 43.15 6.52 -17.14
N SER A 465 42.65 7.50 -17.87
CA SER A 465 43.43 8.61 -18.41
C SER A 465 43.11 9.94 -17.74
N SER A 466 44.06 10.88 -17.84
CA SER A 466 43.87 12.28 -17.43
C SER A 466 42.78 13.05 -18.19
N GLN A 467 42.27 12.49 -19.28
CA GLN A 467 41.17 13.04 -20.08
C GLN A 467 39.82 12.37 -19.76
N GLY A 468 39.78 11.48 -18.75
CA GLY A 468 38.55 10.82 -18.31
C GLY A 468 38.16 9.58 -19.11
N LYS A 469 38.93 9.20 -20.14
CA LYS A 469 38.75 7.94 -20.85
C LYS A 469 39.17 6.75 -20.02
N THR A 470 38.45 5.64 -20.16
CA THR A 470 38.74 4.37 -19.50
C THR A 470 38.89 3.24 -20.52
N PHE A 471 39.88 2.38 -20.31
CA PHE A 471 40.23 1.28 -21.21
C PHE A 471 40.21 -0.06 -20.50
N LYS A 472 39.77 -1.10 -21.21
CA LYS A 472 39.74 -2.49 -20.76
C LYS A 472 40.67 -3.31 -21.64
N TRP A 473 41.57 -4.08 -21.04
CA TRP A 473 42.55 -4.92 -21.73
C TRP A 473 42.40 -6.38 -21.31
N VAL A 474 42.04 -7.23 -22.26
CA VAL A 474 41.75 -8.66 -22.07
C VAL A 474 42.76 -9.52 -22.83
N GLU A 475 43.10 -10.70 -22.29
CA GLU A 475 43.91 -11.74 -22.96
C GLU A 475 43.39 -12.03 -24.39
N PRO A 476 44.25 -12.24 -25.42
CA PRO A 476 45.65 -12.71 -25.44
C PRO A 476 46.80 -11.68 -25.34
N TYR A 477 46.52 -10.39 -25.15
CA TYR A 477 47.51 -9.30 -25.11
C TYR A 477 48.58 -9.35 -26.22
N ASN A 478 48.15 -9.65 -27.44
CA ASN A 478 49.03 -9.69 -28.60
C ASN A 478 48.39 -9.05 -29.83
N GLN A 479 47.13 -8.61 -29.74
CA GLN A 479 46.38 -8.02 -30.84
C GLN A 479 45.61 -6.77 -30.40
N LEU A 480 46.14 -5.61 -30.78
CA LEU A 480 45.64 -4.29 -30.38
C LEU A 480 44.14 -4.06 -30.69
N SER A 481 43.64 -4.58 -31.82
CA SER A 481 42.25 -4.37 -32.26
C SER A 481 41.21 -5.26 -31.59
N ARG A 482 41.62 -6.28 -30.82
CA ARG A 482 40.73 -7.21 -30.12
C ARG A 482 40.86 -7.12 -28.61
N ASP A 483 42.06 -6.83 -28.13
CA ASP A 483 42.42 -7.03 -26.73
C ASP A 483 42.16 -5.75 -25.92
N LEU A 484 42.34 -4.57 -26.51
CA LEU A 484 42.29 -3.27 -25.82
C LEU A 484 41.14 -2.41 -26.36
N THR A 485 40.14 -2.14 -25.51
CA THR A 485 38.94 -1.38 -25.89
C THR A 485 38.73 -0.17 -24.98
N GLU A 486 38.23 0.93 -25.54
CA GLU A 486 37.66 2.03 -24.74
C GLU A 486 36.30 1.53 -24.22
N PHE A 487 36.09 1.55 -22.90
CA PHE A 487 34.86 1.04 -22.28
C PHE A 487 34.10 2.11 -21.49
N GLY A 488 34.51 3.37 -21.58
CA GLY A 488 33.84 4.47 -20.93
C GLY A 488 34.60 5.78 -21.02
N THR A 489 33.88 6.87 -20.77
CA THR A 489 34.46 8.20 -20.61
C THR A 489 33.66 8.99 -19.58
N VAL A 490 34.36 9.76 -18.75
CA VAL A 490 33.74 10.63 -17.74
C VAL A 490 34.32 12.05 -17.84
N PRO A 491 33.58 13.09 -17.45
CA PRO A 491 34.04 14.47 -17.53
C PRO A 491 34.98 14.84 -16.36
N ALA A 492 36.07 14.09 -16.19
CA ALA A 492 37.00 14.26 -15.08
C ALA A 492 38.45 13.99 -15.48
N ASN A 493 39.37 14.62 -14.77
CA ASN A 493 40.80 14.30 -14.84
C ASN A 493 41.10 13.14 -13.88
N LEU A 494 40.90 11.90 -14.36
CA LEU A 494 41.13 10.69 -13.59
C LEU A 494 42.63 10.44 -13.37
N ARG A 495 42.96 9.98 -12.16
CA ARG A 495 44.34 9.75 -11.69
C ARG A 495 44.61 8.35 -11.20
N ALA A 496 43.62 7.70 -10.58
CA ALA A 496 43.77 6.33 -10.12
C ALA A 496 42.48 5.53 -10.35
N VAL A 497 42.63 4.22 -10.44
CA VAL A 497 41.53 3.26 -10.50
C VAL A 497 41.94 2.03 -9.71
N ALA A 498 41.01 1.45 -8.95
CA ALA A 498 41.21 0.21 -8.20
C ALA A 498 39.93 -0.63 -8.21
N SER A 499 40.07 -1.89 -7.82
CA SER A 499 38.97 -2.87 -7.72
C SER A 499 39.22 -3.80 -6.55
N GLY A 500 38.16 -4.19 -5.84
CA GLY A 500 38.15 -5.27 -4.84
C GLY A 500 37.98 -6.67 -5.47
N GLY A 501 38.47 -6.88 -6.71
CA GLY A 501 38.44 -8.18 -7.38
C GLY A 501 37.22 -8.47 -8.28
N SER A 502 36.30 -7.51 -8.47
CA SER A 502 35.20 -7.63 -9.44
C SER A 502 34.92 -6.31 -10.17
N GLU A 503 34.24 -6.37 -11.33
CA GLU A 503 33.91 -5.16 -12.09
C GLU A 503 32.96 -4.23 -11.34
N ASP A 504 32.08 -4.77 -10.48
CA ASP A 504 31.15 -3.98 -9.66
C ASP A 504 31.85 -3.15 -8.56
N THR A 505 33.09 -3.51 -8.24
CA THR A 505 33.92 -2.79 -7.26
C THR A 505 34.88 -1.81 -7.92
N LEU A 506 34.83 -1.64 -9.25
CA LEU A 506 35.70 -0.70 -9.95
C LEU A 506 35.36 0.74 -9.54
N LEU A 507 36.38 1.42 -9.04
CA LEU A 507 36.29 2.81 -8.60
C LEU A 507 37.43 3.62 -9.21
N ALA A 508 37.10 4.69 -9.91
CA ALA A 508 38.05 5.62 -10.49
C ALA A 508 37.96 6.98 -9.79
N VAL A 509 39.10 7.56 -9.45
CA VAL A 509 39.17 8.84 -8.73
C VAL A 509 40.03 9.85 -9.48
N GLY A 510 39.78 11.13 -9.22
CA GLY A 510 40.58 12.20 -9.80
C GLY A 510 40.11 13.58 -9.37
N GLY A 511 40.02 14.49 -10.34
CA GLY A 511 39.52 15.84 -10.10
C GLY A 511 38.60 16.36 -11.21
N ASP A 512 37.72 17.28 -10.85
CA ASP A 512 36.73 17.90 -11.74
C ASP A 512 37.31 18.98 -12.70
N GLY A 513 38.63 19.18 -12.68
CA GLY A 513 39.31 20.26 -13.42
C GLY A 513 39.44 21.58 -12.65
N THR A 514 38.81 21.71 -11.49
CA THR A 514 38.90 22.87 -10.58
C THR A 514 39.61 22.53 -9.26
N ALA A 515 40.38 21.44 -9.26
CA ALA A 515 41.09 20.88 -8.11
C ALA A 515 40.17 20.40 -6.97
N LYS A 516 38.93 19.99 -7.28
CA LYS A 516 38.04 19.31 -6.33
C LYS A 516 38.03 17.80 -6.57
N ALA A 517 37.86 17.03 -5.51
CA ALA A 517 37.80 15.58 -5.57
C ALA A 517 36.56 15.09 -6.32
N VAL A 518 36.72 14.04 -7.13
CA VAL A 518 35.63 13.29 -7.75
C VAL A 518 35.92 11.79 -7.73
N ALA A 519 34.88 10.99 -7.69
CA ALA A 519 34.95 9.54 -7.83
C ALA A 519 33.79 9.04 -8.69
N TYR A 520 34.06 8.00 -9.47
CA TYR A 520 33.09 7.30 -10.31
C TYR A 520 33.17 5.81 -10.01
N ARG A 521 32.03 5.16 -9.86
CA ARG A 521 31.93 3.70 -9.78
C ARG A 521 31.47 3.14 -11.11
N TYR A 522 31.98 1.99 -11.50
CA TYR A 522 31.46 1.29 -12.67
C TYR A 522 30.21 0.50 -12.29
N ASP A 523 29.15 0.64 -13.07
CA ASP A 523 27.90 -0.07 -12.88
C ASP A 523 27.75 -1.09 -14.02
N THR A 524 27.87 -2.37 -13.70
CA THR A 524 27.86 -3.45 -14.71
C THR A 524 26.48 -3.65 -15.33
N ALA A 525 25.40 -3.41 -14.57
CA ALA A 525 24.03 -3.52 -15.04
C ALA A 525 23.73 -2.50 -16.15
N SER A 526 24.23 -1.26 -15.99
CA SER A 526 24.14 -0.23 -17.04
C SER A 526 25.34 -0.20 -17.99
N SER A 527 26.40 -0.98 -17.71
CA SER A 527 27.68 -0.96 -18.43
C SER A 527 28.24 0.46 -18.59
N SER A 528 28.20 1.25 -17.50
CA SER A 528 28.57 2.66 -17.54
C SER A 528 29.13 3.16 -16.20
N TRP A 529 29.94 4.21 -16.26
CA TRP A 529 30.44 4.90 -15.07
C TRP A 529 29.38 5.81 -14.48
N GLN A 530 29.10 5.64 -13.19
CA GLN A 530 28.17 6.46 -12.42
C GLN A 530 28.95 7.38 -11.46
N PRO A 531 28.56 8.65 -11.30
CA PRO A 531 29.11 9.51 -10.26
C PRO A 531 28.88 8.89 -8.87
N ASP A 532 29.95 8.72 -8.11
CA ASP A 532 29.93 8.17 -6.75
C ASP A 532 30.34 9.24 -5.72
N LEU A 533 31.22 10.17 -6.13
CA LEU A 533 31.50 11.43 -5.43
C LEU A 533 31.42 12.60 -6.42
N GLN A 534 30.53 13.55 -6.16
CA GLN A 534 30.36 14.74 -6.99
C GLN A 534 31.43 15.80 -6.70
N GLY A 535 31.83 16.54 -7.74
CA GLY A 535 32.80 17.63 -7.63
C GLY A 535 32.29 18.77 -6.75
N GLY A 536 33.21 19.42 -6.03
CA GLY A 536 32.92 20.54 -5.14
C GLY A 536 32.71 20.15 -3.67
N ALA A 537 32.57 18.88 -3.34
CA ALA A 537 32.41 18.42 -1.95
C ALA A 537 33.70 18.55 -1.12
N PHE A 538 34.86 18.28 -1.74
CA PHE A 538 36.15 18.29 -1.06
C PHE A 538 37.25 18.98 -1.87
N ASP A 539 38.11 19.71 -1.18
CA ASP A 539 39.21 20.49 -1.76
C ASP A 539 40.47 19.65 -1.89
N GLY A 540 40.95 19.47 -3.11
CA GLY A 540 42.10 18.63 -3.43
C GLY A 540 41.74 17.57 -4.47
N GLN A 541 42.52 17.47 -5.54
CA GLN A 541 42.37 16.38 -6.51
C GLN A 541 42.89 15.08 -5.88
N LEU A 542 42.15 13.98 -6.05
CA LEU A 542 42.58 12.65 -5.63
C LEU A 542 43.68 12.11 -6.55
N ARG A 543 44.65 11.40 -5.97
CA ARG A 543 45.85 10.86 -6.64
C ARG A 543 45.93 9.34 -6.56
N GLY A 544 45.55 8.76 -5.43
CA GLY A 544 45.52 7.31 -5.21
C GLY A 544 44.14 6.87 -4.74
N VAL A 545 43.82 5.60 -5.00
CA VAL A 545 42.62 4.93 -4.49
C VAL A 545 42.94 3.47 -4.22
N HIS A 546 42.46 2.96 -3.09
CA HIS A 546 42.51 1.56 -2.71
C HIS A 546 41.09 1.10 -2.39
N VAL A 547 40.65 0.02 -3.04
CA VAL A 547 39.33 -0.59 -2.81
C VAL A 547 39.58 -1.91 -2.10
N THR A 548 39.08 -2.04 -0.87
CA THR A 548 39.21 -3.30 -0.13
C THR A 548 38.09 -4.25 -0.55
N ASP A 549 36.86 -3.76 -0.67
CA ASP A 549 35.70 -4.51 -1.15
C ASP A 549 34.61 -3.57 -1.72
N GLY A 550 33.39 -4.08 -1.97
CA GLY A 550 32.27 -3.26 -2.48
C GLY A 550 31.72 -2.22 -1.48
N ARG A 551 32.00 -2.40 -0.19
CA ARG A 551 31.53 -1.54 0.92
C ARG A 551 32.55 -0.45 1.23
N PHE A 552 33.84 -0.76 1.17
CA PHE A 552 34.93 0.09 1.64
C PHE A 552 35.95 0.46 0.55
N ALA A 553 36.28 1.75 0.49
CA ALA A 553 37.36 2.26 -0.34
C ALA A 553 37.99 3.49 0.29
N TYR A 554 39.25 3.75 -0.04
CA TYR A 554 40.03 4.86 0.51
C TYR A 554 40.69 5.60 -0.64
N ALA A 555 40.57 6.91 -0.65
CA ALA A 555 41.17 7.75 -1.69
C ALA A 555 41.93 8.90 -1.04
N ALA A 556 43.10 9.22 -1.58
CA ALA A 556 43.92 10.29 -1.04
C ALA A 556 44.51 11.17 -2.13
N GLY A 557 44.85 12.40 -1.80
CA GLY A 557 45.44 13.31 -2.77
C GLY A 557 45.96 14.62 -2.21
N GLU A 558 45.75 15.68 -2.96
CA GLU A 558 46.28 17.01 -2.63
C GLU A 558 45.62 17.60 -1.37
N ASN A 559 46.25 18.61 -0.78
CA ASN A 559 45.74 19.33 0.40
C ASN A 559 45.49 18.44 1.63
N GLY A 560 46.28 17.39 1.82
CA GLY A 560 46.19 16.49 2.97
C GLY A 560 44.87 15.73 3.02
N LEU A 561 44.16 15.64 1.89
CA LEU A 561 42.85 15.03 1.79
C LEU A 561 42.97 13.52 1.75
N VAL A 562 42.32 12.85 2.71
CA VAL A 562 42.10 11.41 2.71
C VAL A 562 40.61 11.19 2.95
N LEU A 563 39.99 10.43 2.06
CA LEU A 563 38.57 10.11 2.09
C LEU A 563 38.38 8.61 2.33
N LYS A 564 37.38 8.28 3.13
CA LYS A 564 36.87 6.93 3.35
C LYS A 564 35.47 6.84 2.73
N ARG A 565 35.26 5.82 1.90
CA ARG A 565 33.97 5.39 1.41
C ARG A 565 33.47 4.24 2.27
N SER A 566 32.26 4.33 2.82
CA SER A 566 31.58 3.25 3.53
C SER A 566 30.13 3.18 3.05
N GLY A 567 29.70 2.04 2.52
CA GLY A 567 28.32 1.85 2.03
C GLY A 567 27.89 2.86 0.96
N GLY A 568 28.82 3.33 0.13
CA GLY A 568 28.56 4.37 -0.89
C GLY A 568 28.66 5.81 -0.41
N VAL A 569 28.94 6.05 0.88
CA VAL A 569 29.06 7.40 1.44
C VAL A 569 30.52 7.76 1.65
N TRP A 570 30.93 8.91 1.12
CA TRP A 570 32.29 9.46 1.28
C TRP A 570 32.38 10.41 2.46
N THR A 571 33.38 10.19 3.32
CA THR A 571 33.68 11.02 4.49
C THR A 571 35.17 11.36 4.53
N SER A 572 35.53 12.53 5.07
CA SER A 572 36.94 12.90 5.23
C SER A 572 37.49 12.31 6.53
N LEU A 573 38.66 11.67 6.44
CA LEU A 573 39.50 11.37 7.60
C LEU A 573 40.23 12.66 8.05
N PRO A 574 40.89 12.65 9.24
CA PRO A 574 41.67 13.80 9.69
C PRO A 574 42.69 14.26 8.64
N THR A 575 42.85 15.57 8.48
CA THR A 575 43.78 16.12 7.49
C THR A 575 45.22 15.73 7.79
N VAL A 576 45.94 15.33 6.75
CA VAL A 576 47.36 15.01 6.83
C VAL A 576 48.21 16.27 6.59
N PHE A 577 49.21 16.48 7.44
CA PHE A 577 50.17 17.57 7.33
C PHE A 577 51.57 17.04 7.07
N GLU A 578 52.39 17.82 6.37
CA GLU A 578 53.83 17.60 6.21
C GLU A 578 54.56 17.69 7.57
N SER A 579 55.86 17.37 7.60
CA SER A 579 56.67 17.27 8.84
C SER A 579 56.71 18.55 9.68
N ASN A 580 56.42 19.71 9.09
CA ASN A 580 56.31 21.00 9.79
C ASN A 580 55.00 21.18 10.57
N GLY A 581 54.02 20.29 10.41
CA GLY A 581 52.73 20.33 11.10
C GLY A 581 51.75 21.41 10.63
N THR A 582 52.10 22.22 9.63
CA THR A 582 51.28 23.35 9.16
C THR A 582 50.90 23.26 7.68
N THR A 583 51.80 22.73 6.86
CA THR A 583 51.56 22.57 5.42
C THR A 583 50.74 21.31 5.21
N LYS A 584 49.59 21.42 4.55
CA LYS A 584 48.79 20.27 4.15
C LYS A 584 49.59 19.40 3.16
N ALA A 585 49.62 18.09 3.40
CA ALA A 585 50.50 17.22 2.64
C ALA A 585 50.01 16.96 1.21
N GLY A 586 50.94 16.83 0.27
CA GLY A 586 50.64 16.26 -1.04
C GLY A 586 50.66 14.74 -0.93
N ILE A 587 49.51 14.07 -0.87
CA ILE A 587 49.48 12.60 -0.77
C ILE A 587 49.56 12.01 -2.17
N ARG A 588 50.49 11.06 -2.34
CA ARG A 588 50.78 10.41 -3.63
C ARG A 588 50.01 9.13 -3.82
N ASP A 589 49.85 8.36 -2.74
CA ASP A 589 49.21 7.06 -2.79
C ASP A 589 48.60 6.68 -1.43
N VAL A 590 47.67 5.73 -1.45
CA VAL A 590 46.97 5.22 -0.27
C VAL A 590 46.84 3.70 -0.36
N LEU A 591 47.03 3.04 0.79
CA LEU A 591 46.89 1.60 0.94
C LEU A 591 46.12 1.34 2.23
N ALA A 592 45.10 0.49 2.19
CA ALA A 592 44.27 0.23 3.36
C ALA A 592 44.07 -1.27 3.52
N PHE A 593 44.19 -1.74 4.76
CA PHE A 593 43.95 -3.12 5.14
C PHE A 593 42.74 -3.27 6.05
N SER A 594 42.34 -2.18 6.71
CA SER A 594 41.11 -2.05 7.49
C SER A 594 40.75 -0.57 7.66
N GLU A 595 39.61 -0.28 8.29
CA GLU A 595 39.23 1.07 8.73
C GLU A 595 40.20 1.68 9.75
N LYS A 596 40.98 0.84 10.43
CA LYS A 596 42.01 1.21 11.41
C LYS A 596 43.44 0.94 10.91
N GLY A 597 43.58 0.68 9.61
CA GLY A 597 44.78 0.13 9.00
C GLY A 597 45.16 0.82 7.70
N ILE A 598 45.24 2.15 7.70
CA ILE A 598 45.39 2.94 6.47
C ILE A 598 46.76 3.60 6.43
N TYR A 599 47.48 3.38 5.34
CA TYR A 599 48.79 3.95 5.05
C TYR A 599 48.69 4.97 3.93
N VAL A 600 49.40 6.10 4.06
CA VAL A 600 49.54 7.10 3.00
C VAL A 600 51.00 7.47 2.78
N ALA A 601 51.40 7.59 1.52
CA ALA A 601 52.71 8.08 1.13
C ALA A 601 52.64 9.56 0.76
N THR A 602 53.45 10.40 1.40
CA THR A 602 53.46 11.86 1.17
C THR A 602 54.54 12.29 0.19
N SER A 603 54.36 13.48 -0.39
CA SER A 603 55.28 14.07 -1.35
C SER A 603 56.65 14.44 -0.77
N GLU A 604 56.76 14.65 0.55
CA GLU A 604 58.07 14.81 1.20
C GLU A 604 58.76 13.46 1.50
N GLY A 605 58.07 12.35 1.23
CA GLY A 605 58.60 11.00 1.35
C GLY A 605 58.30 10.29 2.67
N ARG A 606 57.36 10.79 3.48
CA ARG A 606 56.91 10.09 4.70
C ARG A 606 55.87 9.02 4.36
N ILE A 607 55.78 8.02 5.24
CA ILE A 607 54.65 7.10 5.29
C ILE A 607 53.96 7.32 6.62
N LEU A 608 52.67 7.64 6.58
CA LEU A 608 51.84 7.82 7.78
C LEU A 608 50.83 6.68 7.88
N PHE A 609 50.44 6.36 9.10
CA PHE A 609 49.51 5.30 9.46
C PHE A 609 48.33 5.87 10.25
N TYR A 610 47.11 5.51 9.88
CA TYR A 610 45.89 5.88 10.58
C TYR A 610 45.35 4.68 11.37
N ASP A 611 45.20 4.84 12.68
CA ASP A 611 44.81 3.80 13.64
C ASP A 611 43.29 3.73 13.90
N GLY A 612 42.48 4.39 13.07
CA GLY A 612 41.05 4.58 13.30
C GLY A 612 40.70 5.90 13.98
N SER A 613 41.69 6.61 14.53
CA SER A 613 41.48 7.88 15.24
C SER A 613 42.45 8.99 14.81
N THR A 614 43.73 8.69 14.66
CA THR A 614 44.78 9.69 14.43
C THR A 614 45.85 9.19 13.45
N TRP A 615 46.55 10.14 12.82
CA TRP A 615 47.71 9.84 11.98
C TRP A 615 48.99 9.79 12.81
N THR A 616 49.72 8.69 12.71
CA THR A 616 51.06 8.50 13.27
C THR A 616 52.08 8.33 12.16
N THR A 617 53.35 8.62 12.45
CA THR A 617 54.43 8.45 11.45
C THR A 617 54.93 7.01 11.47
N ALA A 618 54.72 6.27 10.39
CA ALA A 618 55.26 4.92 10.21
C ALA A 618 56.71 4.96 9.73
N TYR A 619 57.00 5.83 8.76
CA TYR A 619 58.34 6.10 8.24
C TYR A 619 58.61 7.61 8.24
N PRO A 620 59.69 8.07 8.90
CA PRO A 620 59.95 9.51 9.11
C PRO A 620 60.40 10.27 7.87
N GLY A 621 60.63 9.58 6.75
CA GLY A 621 60.92 10.19 5.46
C GLY A 621 62.40 10.16 5.07
N GLY A 622 62.72 10.82 3.95
CA GLY A 622 64.07 10.94 3.43
C GLY A 622 64.07 11.53 2.02
N THR A 623 63.65 10.74 1.04
CA THR A 623 63.47 11.15 -0.36
C THR A 623 62.00 11.08 -0.74
N SER A 624 61.54 11.95 -1.64
CA SER A 624 60.16 11.92 -2.16
C SER A 624 59.77 10.50 -2.59
N LEU A 625 58.61 10.06 -2.11
CA LEU A 625 57.95 8.83 -2.54
C LEU A 625 56.90 9.17 -3.59
N SER A 626 56.59 8.23 -4.48
CA SER A 626 55.67 8.42 -5.61
C SER A 626 54.51 7.42 -5.60
N SER A 627 54.72 6.22 -5.06
CA SER A 627 53.72 5.14 -5.04
C SER A 627 53.96 4.21 -3.86
N LEU A 628 52.89 3.56 -3.40
CA LEU A 628 52.84 2.62 -2.30
C LEU A 628 52.10 1.37 -2.77
N ASP A 629 52.64 0.20 -2.49
CA ASP A 629 51.95 -1.07 -2.73
C ASP A 629 52.21 -2.07 -1.61
N GLY A 630 51.28 -2.97 -1.38
CA GLY A 630 51.35 -3.97 -0.31
C GLY A 630 50.24 -4.99 -0.42
N PRO A 631 50.53 -6.25 -0.77
CA PRO A 631 49.49 -7.28 -0.91
C PRO A 631 48.90 -7.72 0.44
N LYS A 632 49.55 -7.39 1.56
CA LYS A 632 49.12 -7.71 2.93
C LYS A 632 49.71 -6.70 3.92
N PRO A 633 49.10 -6.48 5.10
CA PRO A 633 49.57 -5.51 6.08
C PRO A 633 50.99 -5.79 6.57
N THR A 634 51.41 -7.06 6.56
CA THR A 634 52.77 -7.47 6.93
C THR A 634 53.85 -7.14 5.88
N ARG A 635 53.49 -6.67 4.68
CA ARG A 635 54.44 -6.45 3.59
C ARG A 635 54.03 -5.26 2.72
N ILE A 636 54.72 -4.13 2.92
CA ILE A 636 54.44 -2.87 2.22
C ILE A 636 55.75 -2.33 1.64
N VAL A 637 55.70 -1.83 0.41
CA VAL A 637 56.85 -1.18 -0.25
C VAL A 637 56.41 0.11 -0.93
N ALA A 638 57.18 1.18 -0.72
CA ALA A 638 57.03 2.43 -1.45
C ALA A 638 58.22 2.67 -2.38
N GLY A 639 57.93 3.18 -3.57
CA GLY A 639 58.93 3.59 -4.56
C GLY A 639 59.04 5.11 -4.66
N GLY A 640 60.23 5.63 -4.96
CA GLY A 640 60.45 7.07 -5.04
C GLY A 640 61.70 7.51 -5.79
N ALA A 641 62.12 8.74 -5.49
CA ALA A 641 63.20 9.43 -6.19
C ALA A 641 64.54 8.68 -6.11
N GLY A 642 65.34 8.75 -7.16
CA GLY A 642 66.68 8.16 -7.20
C GLY A 642 66.72 6.63 -7.18
N GLY A 643 65.63 5.96 -7.55
CA GLY A 643 65.52 4.50 -7.41
C GLY A 643 65.34 4.04 -5.97
N THR A 644 64.79 4.90 -5.10
CA THR A 644 64.62 4.58 -3.67
C THR A 644 63.43 3.65 -3.46
N LEU A 645 63.65 2.58 -2.71
CA LEU A 645 62.61 1.70 -2.17
C LEU A 645 62.61 1.77 -0.64
N VAL A 646 61.44 1.99 -0.07
CA VAL A 646 61.20 1.95 1.38
C VAL A 646 60.31 0.74 1.67
N SER A 647 60.82 -0.23 2.42
CA SER A 647 60.22 -1.55 2.62
C SER A 647 59.90 -1.81 4.09
N PHE A 648 58.65 -2.19 4.36
CA PHE A 648 58.22 -2.82 5.59
C PHE A 648 58.04 -4.32 5.37
N THR A 649 58.57 -5.11 6.29
CA THR A 649 58.28 -6.53 6.42
C THR A 649 58.08 -6.77 7.91
N ALA A 650 56.89 -7.26 8.29
CA ALA A 650 56.60 -7.59 9.68
C ALA A 650 57.66 -8.58 10.20
N PRO A 651 58.18 -8.39 11.43
CA PRO A 651 59.01 -9.39 12.07
C PRO A 651 58.22 -10.71 12.19
N ALA A 652 58.94 -11.84 12.29
CA ALA A 652 58.29 -13.12 12.49
C ALA A 652 57.39 -13.06 13.74
N PRO A 653 56.13 -13.54 13.65
CA PRO A 653 55.23 -13.53 14.79
C PRO A 653 55.84 -14.35 15.94
N PRO A 654 55.50 -14.05 17.20
CA PRO A 654 56.03 -14.77 18.34
C PRO A 654 55.76 -16.28 18.18
N VAL A 655 56.76 -17.10 18.48
CA VAL A 655 56.57 -18.56 18.56
C VAL A 655 55.69 -18.82 19.78
N PRO A 656 54.58 -19.56 19.65
CA PRO A 656 53.63 -19.80 20.75
C PRO A 656 54.25 -20.49 21.97
#